data_AF-A0A9X7Z8M6-F1
#
_entry.id   AF-A0A9X7Z8M6-F1
#
_cell.length_a   1.000
_cell.length_b   1.000
_cell.length_c   1.000
_cell.angle_alpha   90.00
_cell.angle_beta   90.00
_cell.angle_gamma   90.00
#
_symmetry.space_group_name_H-M   'P 1'
#
loop_
_entity.id
_entity.type
_entity.pdbx_description
1 polymer ?
#
loop_
_entity_poly.entity_id
_entity_poly.type
_entity_poly.pdbx_seq_one_letter_code
_entity_poly.pdbx_strand_id
1 'polypeptide(L)'
;MNVRREDLITFMEHEAYRPMKVDELVEEFNIEGADDFKEFVRLLNDMEDRGDVVRTRTNRYGLPERMNLVVGTLQMKARGFGFVIPEAAGEPDVYVASGDMNGAMSGDKVMVRVERSASGGNRREGKIIRVLERGTNRVVGKFTHYKDHAFVTPLDKRFPQDIYISAEETMDAHDGYVVVVEITSFPTATRGPEGKVVEVLGHPDAPGIDILAVVRKYQLPEEFPEDVLKAAEEISLDLSEEDLKGRRDLRHQTIVTIDGEDAKDLDDAVHVKALPNGNYELGVHIADVGYYVKEGSPLDKEAFERGTSVYLVDRVIPMLPQRLSNNICSLNPHVDRITMSCVMEITPHGEVVSHEIFPSLIKTTERMTYTNVNKILVDKDEEVRGRYQELISDFERMGELAEILRNRRMVRGAIDFDFEELKVLVDDLGHPTDIVPRHRSIAEKLIEEFMLVANETVAEHFYWMGVPFIYRIHEEPDLSKMMDFNEFIHNFGYHVKGLGNKIHPRALQDILQRIDGTREETVISRLMLRSMRQAKYSPDCVGHFGLAAEYYTHFTSPIRRYPDLSIHRIMREVLMKGELSPEREEALSDFVYDSSLQASIRERIAQDAEREVDQMKMVEYMLDHVGEEFHGIISGVTQFGLFIQLDNGVEGLIHISYLTDDYYVLNEKQMALVGERTRRVFRLGDPVTVEVAGANKEELTVDFQLVAHRREGTMVRLGGVESVVYDEDLSPKARRRQIADRLERASEPRGRGQSFRSSGELSDDQGRRTGRYSGGRSSQRRSDDDKGGHGGNRSHGGQGQRRTRNGDSSHSAGRGPGRSRGGSSHGFGEVPQGGATPELWRGSEEFTDGPAELSVRPGRRSGSKATRHPSTPSTRTGSGYGEGLTGGVRKGSKRRRRPNS
;
A
#
# COMPACT_ATOMS: atom_id res chain seq x y z
N MET A 1 -22.05 -25.31 -26.22
CA MET A 1 -20.59 -25.45 -26.39
C MET A 1 -19.94 -26.13 -25.19
N ASN A 2 -18.87 -26.91 -25.41
CA ASN A 2 -18.17 -27.73 -24.39
C ASN A 2 -16.70 -27.30 -24.13
N VAL A 3 -16.29 -26.13 -24.61
CA VAL A 3 -14.91 -25.61 -24.49
C VAL A 3 -14.92 -24.36 -23.62
N ARG A 4 -14.07 -24.31 -22.60
CA ARG A 4 -13.88 -23.18 -21.69
C ARG A 4 -12.64 -22.36 -22.03
N ARG A 5 -12.43 -21.25 -21.31
CA ARG A 5 -11.27 -20.37 -21.47
C ARG A 5 -9.97 -21.08 -21.09
N GLU A 6 -9.97 -21.81 -19.99
CA GLU A 6 -8.83 -22.61 -19.50
C GLU A 6 -8.40 -23.67 -20.53
N ASP A 7 -9.36 -24.35 -21.17
CA ASP A 7 -9.07 -25.40 -22.16
C ASP A 7 -8.31 -24.84 -23.38
N LEU A 8 -8.69 -23.64 -23.84
CA LEU A 8 -8.00 -22.92 -24.90
C LEU A 8 -6.61 -22.45 -24.47
N ILE A 9 -6.46 -21.89 -23.26
CA ILE A 9 -5.16 -21.43 -22.74
C ILE A 9 -4.21 -22.63 -22.61
N THR A 10 -4.63 -23.69 -21.91
CA THR A 10 -3.86 -24.93 -21.71
C THR A 10 -3.42 -25.56 -23.03
N PHE A 11 -4.28 -25.53 -24.06
CA PHE A 11 -3.91 -26.01 -25.40
C PHE A 11 -2.83 -25.12 -26.05
N MET A 12 -2.92 -23.79 -25.92
CA MET A 12 -1.93 -22.86 -26.47
C MET A 12 -0.62 -22.81 -25.64
N GLU A 13 -0.64 -23.26 -24.39
CA GLU A 13 0.53 -23.42 -23.50
C GLU A 13 1.40 -24.65 -23.86
N HIS A 14 0.86 -25.66 -24.55
CA HIS A 14 1.63 -26.85 -24.90
C HIS A 14 2.84 -26.50 -25.81
N GLU A 15 4.04 -27.03 -25.55
CA GLU A 15 5.26 -26.64 -26.30
C GLU A 15 5.16 -26.84 -27.82
N ALA A 16 4.41 -27.84 -28.27
CA ALA A 16 4.20 -28.11 -29.70
C ALA A 16 3.16 -27.18 -30.36
N TYR A 17 2.49 -26.29 -29.62
CA TYR A 17 1.50 -25.37 -30.18
C TYR A 17 2.14 -24.38 -31.16
N ARG A 18 1.48 -24.22 -32.31
CA ARG A 18 1.77 -23.19 -33.31
C ARG A 18 0.57 -22.24 -33.40
N PRO A 19 0.73 -20.92 -33.54
CA PRO A 19 -0.39 -20.00 -33.68
C PRO A 19 -1.39 -20.43 -34.76
N MET A 20 -2.65 -20.68 -34.40
CA MET A 20 -3.69 -21.25 -35.28
C MET A 20 -4.76 -20.24 -35.70
N LYS A 21 -5.37 -20.43 -36.86
CA LYS A 21 -6.58 -19.70 -37.28
C LYS A 21 -7.82 -20.16 -36.51
N VAL A 22 -8.90 -19.38 -36.56
CA VAL A 22 -10.24 -19.81 -36.09
C VAL A 22 -10.62 -21.16 -36.70
N ASP A 23 -10.51 -21.31 -38.03
CA ASP A 23 -10.86 -22.54 -38.74
C ASP A 23 -10.07 -23.76 -38.23
N GLU A 24 -8.75 -23.58 -38.01
CA GLU A 24 -7.86 -24.64 -37.52
C GLU A 24 -8.14 -25.00 -36.05
N LEU A 25 -8.56 -24.04 -35.22
CA LEU A 25 -8.99 -24.30 -33.84
C LEU A 25 -10.38 -24.96 -33.78
N VAL A 26 -11.29 -24.60 -34.68
CA VAL A 26 -12.63 -25.21 -34.82
C VAL A 26 -12.54 -26.67 -35.22
N GLU A 27 -11.58 -27.02 -36.09
CA GLU A 27 -11.24 -28.42 -36.41
C GLU A 27 -10.68 -29.17 -35.20
N GLU A 28 -9.67 -28.62 -34.51
CA GLU A 28 -9.02 -29.27 -33.36
C GLU A 28 -9.99 -29.52 -32.18
N PHE A 29 -10.83 -28.53 -31.85
CA PHE A 29 -11.84 -28.63 -30.79
C PHE A 29 -13.16 -29.28 -31.24
N ASN A 30 -13.23 -29.81 -32.48
CA ASN A 30 -14.36 -30.56 -33.04
C ASN A 30 -15.71 -29.79 -32.98
N ILE A 31 -15.70 -28.51 -33.35
CA ILE A 31 -16.87 -27.62 -33.21
C ILE A 31 -17.73 -27.66 -34.48
N GLU A 32 -18.61 -28.66 -34.56
CA GLU A 32 -19.50 -28.88 -35.72
C GLU A 32 -20.78 -28.04 -35.73
N GLY A 33 -21.18 -27.48 -34.58
CA GLY A 33 -22.45 -26.78 -34.38
C GLY A 33 -22.43 -25.32 -34.84
N ALA A 34 -23.45 -24.89 -35.60
CA ALA A 34 -23.54 -23.51 -36.10
C ALA A 34 -23.86 -22.45 -35.02
N ASP A 35 -24.31 -22.85 -33.84
CA ASP A 35 -24.46 -21.98 -32.67
C ASP A 35 -23.24 -22.10 -31.74
N ASP A 36 -22.69 -23.29 -31.51
CA ASP A 36 -21.40 -23.49 -30.82
C ASP A 36 -20.26 -22.71 -31.48
N PHE A 37 -20.21 -22.65 -32.82
CA PHE A 37 -19.26 -21.81 -33.55
C PHE A 37 -19.42 -20.31 -33.23
N LYS A 38 -20.64 -19.82 -32.99
CA LYS A 38 -20.87 -18.41 -32.59
C LYS A 38 -20.44 -18.18 -31.15
N GLU A 39 -20.67 -19.14 -30.26
CA GLU A 39 -20.19 -19.11 -28.88
C GLU A 39 -18.65 -19.14 -28.85
N PHE A 40 -18.01 -19.96 -29.69
CA PHE A 40 -16.56 -20.07 -29.80
C PHE A 40 -15.91 -18.80 -30.36
N VAL A 41 -16.51 -18.20 -31.40
CA VAL A 41 -16.03 -16.91 -31.93
C VAL A 41 -16.27 -15.77 -30.92
N ARG A 42 -17.32 -15.82 -30.10
CA ARG A 42 -17.49 -14.88 -28.97
C ARG A 42 -16.40 -15.09 -27.92
N LEU A 43 -16.13 -16.32 -27.50
CA LEU A 43 -15.07 -16.65 -26.53
C LEU A 43 -13.70 -16.19 -27.01
N LEU A 44 -13.33 -16.48 -28.27
CA LEU A 44 -12.06 -16.01 -28.85
C LEU A 44 -11.97 -14.48 -28.95
N ASN A 45 -13.07 -13.76 -29.20
CA ASN A 45 -13.07 -12.30 -29.21
C ASN A 45 -12.95 -11.73 -27.78
N ASP A 46 -13.68 -12.29 -26.81
CA ASP A 46 -13.60 -11.92 -25.39
C ASP A 46 -12.18 -12.14 -24.84
N MET A 47 -11.57 -13.28 -25.15
CA MET A 47 -10.16 -13.56 -24.84
C MET A 47 -9.17 -12.63 -25.60
N GLU A 48 -9.48 -12.16 -26.81
CA GLU A 48 -8.65 -11.17 -27.51
C GLU A 48 -8.76 -9.76 -26.89
N ASP A 49 -9.95 -9.37 -26.45
CA ASP A 49 -10.23 -8.06 -25.87
C ASP A 49 -9.72 -7.95 -24.42
N ARG A 50 -9.81 -9.03 -23.62
CA ARG A 50 -9.13 -9.17 -22.32
C ARG A 50 -7.59 -9.17 -22.45
N GLY A 51 -7.08 -9.62 -23.60
CA GLY A 51 -5.66 -9.77 -23.89
C GLY A 51 -5.07 -11.16 -23.60
N ASP A 52 -5.90 -12.15 -23.25
CA ASP A 52 -5.51 -13.55 -23.02
C ASP A 52 -4.86 -14.19 -24.27
N VAL A 53 -5.31 -13.79 -25.47
CA VAL A 53 -4.76 -14.24 -26.75
C VAL A 53 -4.55 -13.08 -27.71
N VAL A 54 -3.56 -13.22 -28.60
CA VAL A 54 -3.19 -12.18 -29.56
C VAL A 54 -3.49 -12.64 -30.98
N ARG A 55 -4.43 -11.97 -31.63
CA ARG A 55 -4.69 -12.14 -33.07
C ARG A 55 -3.61 -11.45 -33.90
N THR A 56 -2.77 -12.25 -34.52
CA THR A 56 -1.72 -11.78 -35.43
C THR A 56 -2.29 -11.20 -36.74
N ARG A 57 -1.47 -10.43 -37.45
CA ARG A 57 -1.77 -9.86 -38.79
C ARG A 57 -2.13 -10.91 -39.86
N THR A 58 -1.89 -12.19 -39.62
CA THR A 58 -2.26 -13.31 -40.51
C THR A 58 -3.51 -14.07 -40.06
N ASN A 59 -4.28 -13.51 -39.11
CA ASN A 59 -5.47 -14.12 -38.48
C ASN A 59 -5.17 -15.44 -37.76
N ARG A 60 -3.98 -15.54 -37.13
CA ARG A 60 -3.61 -16.63 -36.22
C ARG A 60 -3.57 -16.14 -34.78
N TYR A 61 -4.15 -16.87 -33.85
CA TYR A 61 -4.18 -16.61 -32.41
C TYR A 61 -3.01 -17.29 -31.70
N GLY A 62 -2.67 -16.82 -30.50
CA GLY A 62 -1.64 -17.40 -29.63
C GLY A 62 -1.41 -16.55 -28.39
N LEU A 63 -0.78 -17.12 -27.35
CA LEU A 63 -0.57 -16.45 -26.06
C LEU A 63 0.41 -15.25 -26.15
N PRO A 64 0.18 -14.14 -25.42
CA PRO A 64 1.04 -12.96 -25.44
C PRO A 64 2.52 -13.24 -25.11
N GLU A 65 2.83 -14.05 -24.08
CA GLU A 65 4.21 -14.24 -23.62
C GLU A 65 5.05 -14.89 -24.71
N ARG A 66 4.44 -15.84 -25.44
CA ARG A 66 5.03 -16.55 -26.59
C ARG A 66 5.33 -15.64 -27.80
N MET A 67 4.92 -14.36 -27.74
CA MET A 67 5.14 -13.36 -28.78
C MET A 67 5.98 -12.16 -28.32
N ASN A 68 6.65 -12.22 -27.16
CA ASN A 68 7.30 -11.09 -26.48
C ASN A 68 6.35 -9.92 -26.18
N LEU A 69 5.08 -10.24 -25.89
CA LEU A 69 4.06 -9.28 -25.47
C LEU A 69 3.76 -9.50 -23.98
N VAL A 70 3.51 -8.40 -23.28
CA VAL A 70 3.15 -8.38 -21.86
C VAL A 70 1.85 -7.60 -21.72
N VAL A 71 0.93 -8.10 -20.91
CA VAL A 71 -0.28 -7.39 -20.49
C VAL A 71 -0.05 -6.82 -19.09
N GLY A 72 -0.46 -5.56 -18.88
CA GLY A 72 -0.22 -4.86 -17.61
C GLY A 72 -0.83 -3.47 -17.57
N THR A 73 -0.81 -2.84 -16.40
CA THR A 73 -1.33 -1.48 -16.18
C THR A 73 -0.23 -0.44 -16.40
N LEU A 74 -0.52 0.59 -17.20
CA LEU A 74 0.39 1.71 -17.43
C LEU A 74 0.38 2.71 -16.27
N GLN A 75 1.53 2.93 -15.63
CA GLN A 75 1.76 4.05 -14.70
C GLN A 75 2.67 5.09 -15.36
N MET A 76 2.11 6.25 -15.74
CA MET A 76 2.88 7.35 -16.31
C MET A 76 3.57 8.21 -15.23
N LYS A 77 4.50 9.06 -15.66
CA LYS A 77 5.21 10.07 -14.85
C LYS A 77 5.17 11.43 -15.56
N ALA A 78 5.36 12.52 -14.81
CA ALA A 78 5.21 13.90 -15.30
C ALA A 78 6.02 14.31 -16.54
N ARG A 79 7.08 13.56 -16.90
CA ARG A 79 7.85 13.77 -18.15
C ARG A 79 7.34 12.95 -19.34
N GLY A 80 6.14 12.37 -19.25
CA GLY A 80 5.46 11.63 -20.32
C GLY A 80 5.96 10.21 -20.59
N PHE A 81 7.02 9.74 -19.93
CA PHE A 81 7.39 8.33 -19.91
C PHE A 81 6.57 7.59 -18.82
N GLY A 82 6.64 6.25 -18.82
CA GLY A 82 5.92 5.43 -17.85
C GLY A 82 6.49 4.02 -17.74
N PHE A 83 5.83 3.23 -16.88
CA PHE A 83 6.12 1.82 -16.66
C PHE A 83 4.83 1.02 -16.82
N VAL A 84 4.87 -0.09 -17.54
CA VAL A 84 3.79 -1.08 -17.55
C VAL A 84 4.11 -2.13 -16.50
N ILE A 85 3.29 -2.17 -15.46
CA ILE A 85 3.35 -3.15 -14.37
C ILE A 85 2.63 -4.41 -14.86
N PRO A 86 3.30 -5.56 -15.03
CA PRO A 86 2.69 -6.78 -15.55
C PRO A 86 1.59 -7.32 -14.63
N GLU A 87 0.58 -7.98 -15.20
CA GLU A 87 -0.41 -8.73 -14.40
C GLU A 87 0.18 -10.04 -13.85
N ALA A 88 1.16 -10.63 -14.55
CA ALA A 88 1.88 -11.81 -14.13
C ALA A 88 2.79 -11.51 -12.92
N ALA A 89 2.47 -12.09 -11.76
CA ALA A 89 3.17 -11.84 -10.50
C ALA A 89 4.67 -12.20 -10.58
N GLY A 90 5.53 -11.24 -10.26
CA GLY A 90 6.98 -11.43 -10.24
C GLY A 90 7.71 -11.10 -11.55
N GLU A 91 7.00 -10.78 -12.63
CA GLU A 91 7.65 -10.17 -13.81
C GLU A 91 8.11 -8.73 -13.52
N PRO A 92 9.25 -8.28 -14.07
CA PRO A 92 9.73 -6.91 -13.91
C PRO A 92 9.03 -5.93 -14.87
N ASP A 93 8.72 -4.74 -14.34
CA ASP A 93 8.16 -3.58 -15.06
C ASP A 93 8.81 -3.33 -16.43
N VAL A 94 7.98 -3.05 -17.43
CA VAL A 94 8.42 -2.62 -18.77
C VAL A 94 8.45 -1.09 -18.83
N TYR A 95 9.63 -0.50 -18.97
CA TYR A 95 9.76 0.94 -19.25
C TYR A 95 9.25 1.27 -20.66
N VAL A 96 8.43 2.31 -20.76
CA VAL A 96 7.88 2.84 -22.02
C VAL A 96 8.24 4.31 -22.14
N ALA A 97 8.91 4.67 -23.23
CA ALA A 97 9.26 6.06 -23.53
C ALA A 97 8.02 6.86 -24.00
N SER A 98 8.07 8.19 -23.90
CA SER A 98 6.93 9.06 -24.22
C SER A 98 6.46 8.96 -25.68
N GLY A 99 7.37 8.70 -26.64
CA GLY A 99 7.02 8.45 -28.04
C GLY A 99 6.42 7.07 -28.33
N ASP A 100 6.40 6.18 -27.32
CA ASP A 100 6.03 4.77 -27.45
C ASP A 100 4.72 4.41 -26.71
N MET A 101 4.02 5.43 -26.20
CA MET A 101 2.74 5.30 -25.48
C MET A 101 1.55 4.94 -26.37
N ASN A 102 1.61 5.20 -27.68
CA ASN A 102 0.56 4.87 -28.65
C ASN A 102 -0.87 5.35 -28.28
N GLY A 103 -0.98 6.48 -27.57
CA GLY A 103 -2.28 7.03 -27.12
C GLY A 103 -2.86 6.38 -25.85
N ALA A 104 -2.07 5.58 -25.12
CA ALA A 104 -2.38 5.15 -23.76
C ALA A 104 -2.24 6.32 -22.76
N MET A 105 -3.01 6.24 -21.67
CA MET A 105 -3.00 7.16 -20.53
C MET A 105 -2.70 6.40 -19.23
N SER A 106 -2.33 7.13 -18.16
CA SER A 106 -2.06 6.49 -16.86
C SER A 106 -3.31 5.80 -16.32
N GLY A 107 -3.16 4.54 -15.91
CA GLY A 107 -4.24 3.65 -15.48
C GLY A 107 -4.70 2.66 -16.56
N ASP A 108 -4.41 2.90 -17.85
CA ASP A 108 -4.86 2.01 -18.92
C ASP A 108 -4.25 0.60 -18.79
N LYS A 109 -5.07 -0.44 -19.03
CA LYS A 109 -4.60 -1.81 -19.26
C LYS A 109 -4.11 -1.91 -20.70
N VAL A 110 -2.83 -2.23 -20.87
CA VAL A 110 -2.14 -2.15 -22.16
C VAL A 110 -1.38 -3.42 -22.49
N MET A 111 -1.27 -3.69 -23.79
CA MET A 111 -0.40 -4.73 -24.34
C MET A 111 0.87 -4.09 -24.87
N VAL A 112 1.98 -4.30 -24.15
CA VAL A 112 3.31 -3.76 -24.48
C VAL A 112 4.18 -4.84 -25.11
N ARG A 113 4.93 -4.47 -26.16
CA ARG A 113 5.94 -5.32 -26.78
C ARG A 113 7.29 -5.04 -26.17
N VAL A 114 7.95 -6.07 -25.66
CA VAL A 114 9.32 -5.97 -25.15
C VAL A 114 10.29 -5.93 -26.33
N GLU A 115 11.02 -4.83 -26.47
CA GLU A 115 12.05 -4.65 -27.51
C GLU A 115 13.46 -4.89 -26.96
N ARG A 116 13.68 -4.72 -25.66
CA ARG A 116 14.92 -5.09 -24.96
C ARG A 116 14.62 -5.86 -23.68
N SER A 117 15.20 -7.07 -23.57
CA SER A 117 15.19 -7.86 -22.35
C SER A 117 16.21 -7.33 -21.33
N ALA A 118 15.93 -7.55 -20.04
CA ALA A 118 16.78 -7.11 -18.95
C ALA A 118 18.07 -7.96 -18.88
N SER A 119 19.13 -7.51 -19.55
CA SER A 119 20.47 -8.10 -19.48
C SER A 119 21.47 -7.09 -18.91
N GLY A 120 22.32 -7.54 -17.98
CA GLY A 120 23.43 -6.73 -17.45
C GLY A 120 23.04 -5.53 -16.59
N GLY A 121 21.85 -5.53 -15.99
CA GLY A 121 21.36 -4.44 -15.11
C GLY A 121 20.54 -3.35 -15.81
N ASN A 122 20.40 -3.40 -17.14
CA ASN A 122 19.44 -2.53 -17.84
C ASN A 122 18.00 -2.98 -17.55
N ARG A 123 17.09 -2.00 -17.44
CA ARG A 123 15.65 -2.23 -17.31
C ARG A 123 15.08 -2.79 -18.63
N ARG A 124 13.96 -3.51 -18.52
CA ARG A 124 13.17 -4.03 -19.64
C ARG A 124 12.53 -2.85 -20.37
N GLU A 125 12.71 -2.74 -21.68
CA GLU A 125 12.17 -1.62 -22.48
C GLU A 125 11.19 -2.13 -23.54
N GLY A 126 10.12 -1.37 -23.79
CA GLY A 126 9.09 -1.77 -24.74
C GLY A 126 8.19 -0.64 -25.24
N LYS A 127 7.33 -1.01 -26.20
CA LYS A 127 6.41 -0.12 -26.92
C LYS A 127 4.98 -0.60 -26.80
N ILE A 128 4.03 0.30 -26.50
CA ILE A 128 2.60 -0.06 -26.40
C ILE A 128 2.05 -0.33 -27.80
N ILE A 129 1.44 -1.50 -27.97
CA ILE A 129 0.89 -1.96 -29.27
C ILE A 129 -0.63 -1.74 -29.32
N ARG A 130 -1.32 -2.00 -28.21
CA ARG A 130 -2.79 -1.88 -28.06
C ARG A 130 -3.10 -1.43 -26.63
N VAL A 131 -4.06 -0.52 -26.50
CA VAL A 131 -4.79 -0.33 -25.24
C VAL A 131 -5.93 -1.34 -25.24
N LEU A 132 -6.04 -2.13 -24.18
CA LEU A 132 -7.08 -3.13 -24.00
C LEU A 132 -8.27 -2.50 -23.28
N GLU A 133 -7.99 -1.77 -22.19
CA GLU A 133 -8.98 -1.14 -21.33
C GLU A 133 -8.53 0.27 -20.94
N ARG A 134 -9.48 1.20 -20.74
CA ARG A 134 -9.19 2.59 -20.34
C ARG A 134 -9.32 2.74 -18.83
N GLY A 135 -8.24 3.13 -18.15
CA GLY A 135 -8.19 3.20 -16.69
C GLY A 135 -8.88 4.43 -16.09
N THR A 136 -9.05 5.49 -16.88
CA THR A 136 -9.98 6.58 -16.54
C THR A 136 -10.56 7.23 -17.79
N ASN A 137 -11.82 7.64 -17.68
CA ASN A 137 -12.49 8.54 -18.61
C ASN A 137 -12.69 9.95 -18.01
N ARG A 138 -12.32 10.18 -16.74
CA ARG A 138 -12.50 11.43 -16.01
C ARG A 138 -11.18 11.96 -15.44
N VAL A 139 -10.98 13.27 -15.56
CA VAL A 139 -9.77 13.95 -15.07
C VAL A 139 -10.17 15.24 -14.35
N VAL A 140 -9.57 15.46 -13.17
CA VAL A 140 -9.71 16.71 -12.42
C VAL A 140 -8.59 17.67 -12.81
N GLY A 141 -8.93 18.92 -13.12
CA GLY A 141 -7.97 19.91 -13.59
C GLY A 141 -8.41 21.35 -13.41
N LYS A 142 -7.47 22.27 -13.65
CA LYS A 142 -7.64 23.72 -13.58
C LYS A 142 -8.09 24.25 -14.93
N PHE A 143 -9.27 24.87 -14.98
CA PHE A 143 -9.88 25.40 -16.19
C PHE A 143 -9.27 26.76 -16.57
N THR A 144 -8.85 26.90 -17.82
CA THR A 144 -8.29 28.15 -18.37
C THR A 144 -9.00 28.52 -19.68
N HIS A 145 -9.57 29.72 -19.75
CA HIS A 145 -10.50 30.13 -20.82
C HIS A 145 -9.84 31.00 -21.90
N TYR A 146 -9.88 30.55 -23.17
CA TYR A 146 -9.15 31.12 -24.31
C TYR A 146 -10.09 31.59 -25.45
N LYS A 147 -10.87 32.64 -25.18
CA LYS A 147 -11.82 33.31 -26.11
C LYS A 147 -12.98 32.45 -26.62
N ASP A 148 -12.65 31.46 -27.45
CA ASP A 148 -13.54 30.67 -28.29
C ASP A 148 -13.39 29.15 -28.00
N HIS A 149 -12.59 28.80 -26.99
CA HIS A 149 -12.33 27.45 -26.47
C HIS A 149 -11.73 27.57 -25.06
N ALA A 150 -11.53 26.44 -24.37
CA ALA A 150 -10.81 26.38 -23.11
C ALA A 150 -9.83 25.19 -23.08
N PHE A 151 -8.92 25.22 -22.11
CA PHE A 151 -8.07 24.09 -21.76
C PHE A 151 -8.24 23.74 -20.28
N VAL A 152 -8.15 22.46 -19.95
CA VAL A 152 -8.10 21.99 -18.57
C VAL A 152 -6.76 21.30 -18.33
N THR A 153 -5.93 21.91 -17.50
CA THR A 153 -4.63 21.37 -17.08
C THR A 153 -4.86 20.39 -15.93
N PRO A 154 -4.53 19.09 -16.07
CA PRO A 154 -4.75 18.10 -15.01
C PRO A 154 -3.99 18.43 -13.71
N LEU A 155 -4.64 18.28 -12.55
CA LEU A 155 -3.97 18.39 -11.25
C LEU A 155 -3.02 17.20 -11.04
N ASP A 156 -3.42 16.02 -11.49
CA ASP A 156 -2.59 14.82 -11.49
C ASP A 156 -1.56 14.88 -12.63
N LYS A 157 -0.31 15.18 -12.27
CA LYS A 157 0.83 15.28 -13.19
C LYS A 157 1.13 13.97 -13.95
N ARG A 158 0.49 12.83 -13.62
CA ARG A 158 0.53 11.59 -14.44
C ARG A 158 -0.16 11.77 -15.80
N PHE A 159 -0.96 12.81 -15.98
CA PHE A 159 -1.57 13.21 -17.25
C PHE A 159 -0.94 14.52 -17.77
N PRO A 160 0.22 14.46 -18.47
CA PRO A 160 1.03 15.64 -18.79
C PRO A 160 0.57 16.40 -20.05
N GLN A 161 -0.71 16.31 -20.41
CA GLN A 161 -1.29 16.97 -21.58
C GLN A 161 -2.56 17.70 -21.16
N ASP A 162 -2.65 18.99 -21.49
CA ASP A 162 -3.87 19.77 -21.31
C ASP A 162 -5.01 19.19 -22.15
N ILE A 163 -6.21 19.12 -21.58
CA ILE A 163 -7.41 18.64 -22.28
C ILE A 163 -8.08 19.82 -22.97
N TYR A 164 -8.28 19.71 -24.28
CA TYR A 164 -8.99 20.72 -25.07
C TYR A 164 -10.50 20.61 -24.83
N ILE A 165 -11.15 21.74 -24.54
CA ILE A 165 -12.60 21.87 -24.35
C ILE A 165 -13.15 22.85 -25.38
N SER A 166 -14.19 22.47 -26.12
CA SER A 166 -14.89 23.37 -27.04
C SER A 166 -15.78 24.35 -26.26
N ALA A 167 -16.05 25.54 -26.82
CA ALA A 167 -16.89 26.56 -26.15
C ALA A 167 -18.34 26.11 -25.84
N GLU A 168 -18.83 25.02 -26.46
CA GLU A 168 -20.16 24.47 -26.20
C GLU A 168 -20.16 23.47 -25.02
N GLU A 169 -18.98 22.98 -24.61
CA GLU A 169 -18.78 21.90 -23.64
C GLU A 169 -18.10 22.39 -22.33
N THR A 170 -18.12 23.70 -22.06
CA THR A 170 -17.47 24.31 -20.88
C THR A 170 -18.32 24.31 -19.62
N MET A 171 -19.63 24.10 -19.72
CA MET A 171 -20.62 24.49 -18.68
C MET A 171 -20.44 25.96 -18.25
N ASP A 172 -20.91 26.34 -17.05
CA ASP A 172 -20.70 27.65 -16.43
C ASP A 172 -19.31 27.77 -15.74
N ALA A 173 -18.27 27.08 -16.25
CA ALA A 173 -16.93 27.12 -15.66
C ALA A 173 -16.28 28.50 -15.79
N HIS A 174 -15.66 28.98 -14.71
CA HIS A 174 -14.90 30.23 -14.68
C HIS A 174 -13.39 29.99 -14.73
N ASP A 175 -12.66 30.97 -15.25
CA ASP A 175 -11.20 30.94 -15.37
C ASP A 175 -10.54 30.72 -14.00
N GLY A 176 -9.60 29.78 -13.92
CA GLY A 176 -8.91 29.37 -12.69
C GLY A 176 -9.66 28.35 -11.81
N TYR A 177 -10.92 28.01 -12.11
CA TYR A 177 -11.68 27.04 -11.30
C TYR A 177 -11.17 25.59 -11.49
N VAL A 178 -11.36 24.76 -10.47
CA VAL A 178 -11.20 23.31 -10.56
C VAL A 178 -12.48 22.68 -11.13
N VAL A 179 -12.31 21.82 -12.13
CA VAL A 179 -13.40 21.15 -12.85
C VAL A 179 -13.10 19.66 -13.03
N VAL A 180 -14.14 18.85 -13.20
CA VAL A 180 -14.04 17.46 -13.67
C VAL A 180 -14.41 17.41 -15.15
N VAL A 181 -13.52 16.85 -15.95
CA VAL A 181 -13.67 16.68 -17.40
C VAL A 181 -13.89 15.20 -17.73
N GLU A 182 -14.88 14.91 -18.57
CA GLU A 182 -15.02 13.61 -19.22
C GLU A 182 -14.33 13.65 -20.59
N ILE A 183 -13.43 12.69 -20.84
CA ILE A 183 -12.66 12.58 -22.08
C ILE A 183 -13.58 12.08 -23.20
N THR A 184 -13.78 12.90 -24.22
CA THR A 184 -14.59 12.57 -25.40
C THR A 184 -13.72 12.05 -26.55
N SER A 185 -12.44 12.44 -26.59
CA SER A 185 -11.45 11.93 -27.54
C SER A 185 -10.13 11.67 -26.80
N PHE A 186 -9.71 10.41 -26.76
CA PHE A 186 -8.45 10.00 -26.13
C PHE A 186 -7.24 10.45 -26.98
N PRO A 187 -6.07 10.70 -26.36
CA PRO A 187 -4.90 11.19 -27.07
C PRO A 187 -4.39 10.18 -28.10
N THR A 188 -3.71 10.69 -29.12
CA THR A 188 -3.09 9.92 -30.20
C THR A 188 -1.64 10.34 -30.37
N ALA A 189 -0.89 9.66 -31.25
CA ALA A 189 0.49 10.05 -31.57
C ALA A 189 0.64 11.45 -32.22
N THR A 190 -0.46 12.15 -32.55
CA THR A 190 -0.43 13.47 -33.22
C THR A 190 -1.44 14.50 -32.68
N ARG A 191 -2.26 14.14 -31.68
CA ARG A 191 -3.26 15.02 -31.04
C ARG A 191 -3.35 14.71 -29.55
N GLY A 192 -3.49 15.74 -28.73
CA GLY A 192 -3.82 15.59 -27.31
C GLY A 192 -5.28 15.17 -27.07
N PRO A 193 -5.70 15.04 -25.81
CA PRO A 193 -7.07 14.70 -25.45
C PRO A 193 -8.04 15.86 -25.72
N GLU A 194 -9.27 15.51 -26.10
CA GLU A 194 -10.42 16.42 -26.17
C GLU A 194 -11.48 15.94 -25.17
N GLY A 195 -12.22 16.86 -24.55
CA GLY A 195 -13.19 16.54 -23.50
C GLY A 195 -14.29 17.58 -23.33
N LYS A 196 -15.17 17.30 -22.36
CA LYS A 196 -16.26 18.17 -21.91
C LYS A 196 -16.22 18.33 -20.39
N VAL A 197 -16.58 19.50 -19.86
CA VAL A 197 -16.79 19.68 -18.42
C VAL A 197 -18.08 18.95 -18.04
N VAL A 198 -18.03 18.17 -16.94
CA VAL A 198 -19.20 17.46 -16.40
C VAL A 198 -19.54 17.85 -14.96
N GLU A 199 -18.59 18.47 -14.25
CA GLU A 199 -18.76 18.98 -12.89
C GLU A 199 -17.84 20.19 -12.70
N VAL A 200 -18.36 21.27 -12.11
CA VAL A 200 -17.58 22.46 -11.75
C VAL A 200 -17.49 22.49 -10.23
N LEU A 201 -16.29 22.24 -9.67
CA LEU A 201 -16.11 22.13 -8.23
C LEU A 201 -16.07 23.53 -7.59
N GLY A 202 -15.27 24.44 -8.13
CA GLY A 202 -15.21 25.83 -7.68
C GLY A 202 -13.82 26.44 -7.77
N HIS A 203 -13.60 27.54 -7.04
CA HIS A 203 -12.28 28.14 -6.90
C HIS A 203 -11.38 27.24 -6.02
N PRO A 204 -10.09 27.03 -6.34
CA PRO A 204 -9.22 26.14 -5.55
C PRO A 204 -9.04 26.59 -4.09
N ASP A 205 -9.08 27.90 -3.85
CA ASP A 205 -8.95 28.49 -2.50
C ASP A 205 -10.28 28.55 -1.72
N ALA A 206 -11.36 27.92 -2.20
CA ALA A 206 -12.63 27.87 -1.49
C ALA A 206 -12.69 26.66 -0.53
N PRO A 207 -13.22 26.83 0.70
CA PRO A 207 -13.33 25.76 1.70
C PRO A 207 -13.83 24.42 1.15
N GLY A 208 -13.03 23.36 1.35
CA GLY A 208 -13.34 21.97 0.97
C GLY A 208 -13.24 21.62 -0.52
N ILE A 209 -13.02 22.57 -1.43
CA ILE A 209 -12.87 22.30 -2.87
C ILE A 209 -11.57 21.55 -3.18
N ASP A 210 -10.55 21.76 -2.37
CA ASP A 210 -9.25 21.11 -2.41
C ASP A 210 -9.34 19.60 -2.08
N ILE A 211 -10.02 19.24 -0.99
CA ILE A 211 -10.28 17.84 -0.62
C ILE A 211 -11.22 17.20 -1.66
N LEU A 212 -12.27 17.91 -2.10
CA LEU A 212 -13.20 17.44 -3.13
C LEU A 212 -12.50 17.14 -4.47
N ALA A 213 -11.47 17.93 -4.82
CA ALA A 213 -10.64 17.66 -6.00
C ALA A 213 -9.86 16.34 -5.89
N VAL A 214 -9.36 15.99 -4.69
CA VAL A 214 -8.72 14.68 -4.44
C VAL A 214 -9.75 13.55 -4.49
N VAL A 215 -10.90 13.72 -3.83
CA VAL A 215 -12.03 12.76 -3.86
C VAL A 215 -12.42 12.41 -5.31
N ARG A 216 -12.57 13.42 -6.18
CA ARG A 216 -12.88 13.21 -7.60
C ARG A 216 -11.70 12.63 -8.40
N LYS A 217 -10.46 13.01 -8.10
CA LYS A 217 -9.23 12.47 -8.74
C LYS A 217 -9.06 10.97 -8.48
N TYR A 218 -9.35 10.52 -7.26
CA TYR A 218 -9.28 9.11 -6.87
C TYR A 218 -10.58 8.33 -7.11
N GLN A 219 -11.58 8.97 -7.74
CA GLN A 219 -12.88 8.36 -8.08
C GLN A 219 -13.56 7.70 -6.86
N LEU A 220 -13.55 8.42 -5.73
CA LEU A 220 -14.22 8.02 -4.49
C LEU A 220 -15.70 8.44 -4.55
N PRO A 221 -16.66 7.50 -4.42
CA PRO A 221 -18.10 7.83 -4.49
C PRO A 221 -18.59 8.39 -3.14
N GLU A 222 -18.88 9.69 -3.09
CA GLU A 222 -19.49 10.30 -1.89
C GLU A 222 -20.97 9.91 -1.74
N GLU A 223 -21.77 10.20 -2.77
CA GLU A 223 -23.21 9.91 -2.79
C GLU A 223 -23.50 8.41 -2.96
N PHE A 224 -24.61 7.94 -2.40
CA PHE A 224 -25.13 6.59 -2.57
C PHE A 224 -26.25 6.58 -3.63
N PRO A 225 -26.31 5.59 -4.54
CA PRO A 225 -27.42 5.45 -5.49
C PRO A 225 -28.79 5.35 -4.81
N GLU A 226 -29.84 5.83 -5.49
CA GLU A 226 -31.21 5.87 -4.96
C GLU A 226 -31.76 4.50 -4.53
N ASP A 227 -31.40 3.42 -5.23
CA ASP A 227 -31.83 2.05 -4.91
C ASP A 227 -31.06 1.46 -3.72
N VAL A 228 -29.79 1.84 -3.54
CA VAL A 228 -29.00 1.54 -2.34
C VAL A 228 -29.57 2.23 -1.10
N LEU A 229 -29.98 3.51 -1.24
CA LEU A 229 -30.64 4.25 -0.15
C LEU A 229 -32.00 3.64 0.20
N LYS A 230 -32.84 3.29 -0.79
CA LYS A 230 -34.13 2.62 -0.55
C LYS A 230 -33.95 1.25 0.12
N ALA A 231 -32.98 0.45 -0.34
CA ALA A 231 -32.65 -0.82 0.29
C ALA A 231 -32.17 -0.66 1.74
N ALA A 232 -31.52 0.46 2.09
CA ALA A 232 -31.19 0.78 3.48
C ALA A 232 -32.43 1.19 4.30
N GLU A 233 -33.34 1.98 3.74
CA GLU A 233 -34.58 2.42 4.38
C GLU A 233 -35.54 1.26 4.69
N GLU A 234 -35.63 0.26 3.80
CA GLU A 234 -36.46 -0.94 3.95
C GLU A 234 -36.04 -1.85 5.13
N ILE A 235 -34.79 -1.77 5.60
CA ILE A 235 -34.31 -2.58 6.74
C ILE A 235 -34.86 -2.02 8.05
N SER A 236 -35.47 -2.88 8.87
CA SER A 236 -35.98 -2.54 10.21
C SER A 236 -34.87 -2.08 11.17
N LEU A 237 -35.20 -1.15 12.07
CA LEU A 237 -34.36 -0.80 13.22
C LEU A 237 -34.58 -1.77 14.40
N ASP A 238 -35.78 -2.32 14.52
CA ASP A 238 -36.17 -3.27 15.56
C ASP A 238 -35.99 -4.72 15.07
N LEU A 239 -35.50 -5.59 15.96
CA LEU A 239 -35.34 -7.02 15.68
C LEU A 239 -36.66 -7.78 15.84
N SER A 240 -36.94 -8.69 14.91
CA SER A 240 -38.12 -9.56 14.93
C SER A 240 -37.86 -10.89 15.64
N GLU A 241 -38.93 -11.62 15.97
CA GLU A 241 -38.87 -13.01 16.45
C GLU A 241 -38.17 -13.98 15.48
N GLU A 242 -37.94 -13.59 14.21
CA GLU A 242 -37.19 -14.40 13.26
C GLU A 242 -35.68 -14.12 13.31
N ASP A 243 -35.28 -12.86 13.58
CA ASP A 243 -33.89 -12.46 13.77
C ASP A 243 -33.22 -13.18 14.96
N LEU A 244 -34.01 -13.54 15.98
CA LEU A 244 -33.58 -14.26 17.18
C LEU A 244 -33.25 -15.75 16.92
N LYS A 245 -33.77 -16.34 15.83
CA LYS A 245 -33.71 -17.80 15.61
C LYS A 245 -32.30 -18.25 15.24
N GLY A 246 -31.85 -19.36 15.86
CA GLY A 246 -30.55 -19.96 15.58
C GLY A 246 -29.34 -19.17 16.10
N ARG A 247 -29.57 -18.21 17.02
CA ARG A 247 -28.50 -17.39 17.63
C ARG A 247 -28.33 -17.73 19.11
N ARG A 248 -27.09 -17.63 19.60
CA ARG A 248 -26.81 -17.73 21.05
C ARG A 248 -27.16 -16.41 21.73
N ASP A 249 -28.03 -16.44 22.75
CA ASP A 249 -28.39 -15.25 23.53
C ASP A 249 -27.31 -14.94 24.57
N LEU A 250 -26.63 -13.81 24.40
CA LEU A 250 -25.59 -13.28 25.26
C LEU A 250 -25.98 -11.94 25.91
N ARG A 251 -27.25 -11.51 25.82
CA ARG A 251 -27.73 -10.22 26.34
C ARG A 251 -27.66 -10.06 27.87
N HIS A 252 -27.33 -11.14 28.57
CA HIS A 252 -27.15 -11.21 30.01
C HIS A 252 -25.66 -11.17 30.44
N GLN A 253 -24.74 -11.01 29.48
CA GLN A 253 -23.29 -10.95 29.70
C GLN A 253 -22.83 -9.49 29.77
N THR A 254 -21.88 -9.19 30.66
CA THR A 254 -21.19 -7.89 30.69
C THR A 254 -20.29 -7.76 29.46
N ILE A 255 -20.74 -7.04 28.44
CA ILE A 255 -20.05 -6.84 27.15
C ILE A 255 -19.98 -5.34 26.87
N VAL A 256 -18.82 -4.81 26.46
CA VAL A 256 -18.59 -3.36 26.24
C VAL A 256 -17.95 -3.10 24.87
N THR A 257 -18.18 -1.93 24.29
CA THR A 257 -17.34 -1.40 23.19
C THR A 257 -16.28 -0.47 23.77
N ILE A 258 -15.13 -0.33 23.11
CA ILE A 258 -14.04 0.58 23.54
C ILE A 258 -13.48 1.28 22.29
N ASP A 259 -13.88 2.53 22.08
CA ASP A 259 -13.70 3.23 20.81
C ASP A 259 -13.04 4.62 20.98
N GLY A 260 -12.81 5.31 19.85
CA GLY A 260 -12.54 6.76 19.87
C GLY A 260 -13.81 7.55 20.20
N GLU A 261 -13.65 8.71 20.86
CA GLU A 261 -14.75 9.59 21.29
C GLU A 261 -15.77 9.87 20.16
N ASP A 262 -15.28 10.17 18.96
CA ASP A 262 -16.06 10.55 17.78
C ASP A 262 -16.70 9.37 17.00
N ALA A 263 -16.30 8.13 17.29
CA ALA A 263 -16.67 6.93 16.53
C ALA A 263 -18.17 6.59 16.65
N LYS A 264 -18.80 6.17 15.55
CA LYS A 264 -20.26 5.89 15.47
C LYS A 264 -20.55 4.53 14.85
N ASP A 265 -19.67 4.12 13.97
CA ASP A 265 -19.48 2.81 13.33
C ASP A 265 -18.79 1.82 14.29
N LEU A 266 -19.43 1.51 15.42
CA LEU A 266 -18.90 0.59 16.45
C LEU A 266 -18.99 -0.86 15.93
N ASP A 267 -17.91 -1.35 15.32
CA ASP A 267 -17.80 -2.68 14.70
C ASP A 267 -17.76 -3.82 15.73
N ASP A 268 -17.05 -3.62 16.85
CA ASP A 268 -16.71 -4.68 17.81
C ASP A 268 -17.14 -4.39 19.26
N ALA A 269 -17.36 -5.46 20.00
CA ALA A 269 -17.62 -5.43 21.44
C ALA A 269 -16.96 -6.64 22.11
N VAL A 270 -16.44 -6.46 23.32
CA VAL A 270 -15.57 -7.43 24.00
C VAL A 270 -16.00 -7.73 25.44
N HIS A 271 -15.63 -8.92 25.92
CA HIS A 271 -15.66 -9.25 27.34
C HIS A 271 -14.53 -10.23 27.71
N VAL A 272 -14.05 -10.18 28.96
CA VAL A 272 -13.03 -11.10 29.49
C VAL A 272 -13.44 -11.63 30.86
N LYS A 273 -13.52 -12.95 31.03
CA LYS A 273 -13.74 -13.61 32.34
C LYS A 273 -12.53 -14.44 32.74
N ALA A 274 -12.38 -14.67 34.05
CA ALA A 274 -11.52 -15.73 34.56
C ALA A 274 -12.34 -17.02 34.75
N LEU A 275 -11.81 -18.15 34.30
CA LEU A 275 -12.43 -19.47 34.37
C LEU A 275 -11.95 -20.26 35.61
N PRO A 276 -12.72 -21.25 36.12
CA PRO A 276 -12.38 -21.98 37.35
C PRO A 276 -11.08 -22.82 37.28
N ASN A 277 -10.53 -23.04 36.09
CA ASN A 277 -9.25 -23.72 35.85
C ASN A 277 -8.04 -22.76 35.83
N GLY A 278 -8.26 -21.45 35.89
CA GLY A 278 -7.22 -20.42 35.80
C GLY A 278 -6.97 -19.88 34.38
N ASN A 279 -7.72 -20.34 33.37
CA ASN A 279 -7.71 -19.75 32.04
C ASN A 279 -8.62 -18.50 31.96
N TYR A 280 -8.53 -17.77 30.86
CA TYR A 280 -9.41 -16.67 30.50
C TYR A 280 -10.44 -17.12 29.46
N GLU A 281 -11.66 -16.57 29.54
CA GLU A 281 -12.64 -16.58 28.46
C GLU A 281 -12.65 -15.19 27.83
N LEU A 282 -12.20 -15.07 26.58
CA LEU A 282 -12.28 -13.84 25.78
C LEU A 282 -13.40 -13.99 24.75
N GLY A 283 -14.44 -13.17 24.86
CA GLY A 283 -15.46 -13.02 23.83
C GLY A 283 -15.21 -11.78 22.99
N VAL A 284 -15.14 -11.96 21.67
CA VAL A 284 -15.11 -10.90 20.66
C VAL A 284 -16.38 -11.01 19.82
N HIS A 285 -17.18 -9.95 19.81
CA HIS A 285 -18.51 -9.91 19.24
C HIS A 285 -18.57 -8.83 18.16
N ILE A 286 -18.61 -9.22 16.88
CA ILE A 286 -18.51 -8.31 15.74
C ILE A 286 -19.88 -8.11 15.09
N ALA A 287 -20.23 -6.88 14.74
CA ALA A 287 -21.48 -6.53 14.05
C ALA A 287 -21.77 -7.46 12.85
N ASP A 288 -22.96 -8.09 12.85
CA ASP A 288 -23.34 -9.11 11.86
C ASP A 288 -23.77 -8.48 10.51
N VAL A 289 -22.92 -7.63 9.91
CA VAL A 289 -23.26 -6.80 8.74
C VAL A 289 -23.71 -7.64 7.54
N GLY A 290 -23.09 -8.80 7.33
CA GLY A 290 -23.48 -9.77 6.30
C GLY A 290 -24.88 -10.37 6.51
N TYR A 291 -25.55 -10.09 7.64
CA TYR A 291 -26.98 -10.39 7.81
C TYR A 291 -27.86 -9.34 7.13
N TYR A 292 -27.51 -8.05 7.23
CA TYR A 292 -28.27 -6.95 6.66
C TYR A 292 -27.94 -6.76 5.17
N VAL A 293 -26.66 -6.85 4.81
CA VAL A 293 -26.15 -6.70 3.44
C VAL A 293 -26.08 -8.08 2.78
N LYS A 294 -27.16 -8.48 2.08
CA LYS A 294 -27.27 -9.78 1.39
C LYS A 294 -26.50 -9.81 0.06
N GLU A 295 -25.91 -10.96 -0.27
CA GLU A 295 -25.25 -11.24 -1.55
C GLU A 295 -26.11 -10.85 -2.76
N GLY A 296 -25.54 -10.10 -3.71
CA GLY A 296 -26.18 -9.64 -4.95
C GLY A 296 -27.16 -8.46 -4.81
N SER A 297 -27.43 -7.99 -3.59
CA SER A 297 -28.29 -6.82 -3.32
C SER A 297 -27.66 -5.49 -3.77
N PRO A 298 -28.42 -4.38 -3.88
CA PRO A 298 -27.85 -3.06 -4.16
C PRO A 298 -26.79 -2.64 -3.14
N LEU A 299 -27.08 -2.83 -1.84
CA LEU A 299 -26.14 -2.55 -0.74
C LEU A 299 -24.84 -3.37 -0.85
N ASP A 300 -24.91 -4.59 -1.35
CA ASP A 300 -23.73 -5.45 -1.55
C ASP A 300 -22.86 -5.00 -2.72
N LYS A 301 -23.48 -4.68 -3.86
CA LYS A 301 -22.76 -4.20 -5.04
C LYS A 301 -22.05 -2.89 -4.75
N GLU A 302 -22.74 -1.95 -4.10
CA GLU A 302 -22.13 -0.70 -3.64
C GLU A 302 -20.97 -0.94 -2.67
N ALA A 303 -21.14 -1.86 -1.70
CA ALA A 303 -20.09 -2.17 -0.73
C ALA A 303 -18.87 -2.84 -1.39
N PHE A 304 -19.07 -3.70 -2.39
CA PHE A 304 -18.01 -4.30 -3.21
C PHE A 304 -17.32 -3.25 -4.09
N GLU A 305 -18.10 -2.37 -4.72
CA GLU A 305 -17.60 -1.26 -5.55
C GLU A 305 -16.80 -0.25 -4.73
N ARG A 306 -17.17 0.01 -3.46
CA ARG A 306 -16.40 0.84 -2.52
C ARG A 306 -15.19 0.11 -1.91
N GLY A 307 -15.36 -1.15 -1.51
CA GLY A 307 -14.33 -2.02 -0.92
C GLY A 307 -13.93 -1.68 0.53
N THR A 308 -13.86 -0.38 0.87
CA THR A 308 -13.57 0.11 2.22
C THR A 308 -14.14 1.52 2.44
N SER A 309 -14.32 1.93 3.69
CA SER A 309 -14.50 3.35 4.06
C SER A 309 -13.17 4.11 3.91
N VAL A 310 -13.23 5.40 3.60
CA VAL A 310 -12.07 6.30 3.48
C VAL A 310 -12.18 7.42 4.52
N TYR A 311 -11.10 7.68 5.26
CA TYR A 311 -11.08 8.59 6.41
C TYR A 311 -10.19 9.81 6.10
N LEU A 312 -10.79 10.85 5.51
CA LEU A 312 -10.10 12.11 5.17
C LEU A 312 -10.14 13.09 6.34
N VAL A 313 -9.28 14.12 6.30
CA VAL A 313 -9.09 15.10 7.39
C VAL A 313 -10.39 15.80 7.82
N ASP A 314 -11.31 16.10 6.89
CA ASP A 314 -12.59 16.77 7.19
C ASP A 314 -13.82 15.84 7.19
N ARG A 315 -13.73 14.64 6.60
CA ARG A 315 -14.89 13.76 6.34
C ARG A 315 -14.53 12.29 6.22
N VAL A 316 -15.51 11.44 6.51
CA VAL A 316 -15.46 10.01 6.17
C VAL A 316 -16.35 9.75 4.97
N ILE A 317 -15.83 9.04 3.96
CA ILE A 317 -16.61 8.46 2.86
C ILE A 317 -16.87 6.99 3.23
N PRO A 318 -18.07 6.63 3.72
CA PRO A 318 -18.31 5.30 4.27
C PRO A 318 -18.55 4.25 3.19
N MET A 319 -18.20 2.99 3.48
CA MET A 319 -18.53 1.84 2.64
C MET A 319 -20.05 1.55 2.60
N LEU A 320 -20.79 1.90 3.67
CA LEU A 320 -22.21 1.61 3.84
C LEU A 320 -23.00 2.88 4.20
N PRO A 321 -24.28 2.99 3.82
CA PRO A 321 -25.12 4.12 4.21
C PRO A 321 -25.18 4.30 5.73
N GLN A 322 -25.17 5.55 6.22
CA GLN A 322 -25.15 5.89 7.66
C GLN A 322 -26.28 5.24 8.49
N ARG A 323 -27.39 4.89 7.85
CA ARG A 323 -28.49 4.12 8.47
C ARG A 323 -28.04 2.72 8.90
N LEU A 324 -27.19 2.04 8.12
CA LEU A 324 -26.59 0.76 8.51
C LEU A 324 -25.43 0.99 9.47
N SER A 325 -24.40 1.72 9.03
CA SER A 325 -23.13 1.82 9.74
C SER A 325 -23.27 2.41 11.14
N ASN A 326 -23.93 3.57 11.29
CA ASN A 326 -24.01 4.26 12.58
C ASN A 326 -25.15 3.76 13.50
N ASN A 327 -26.14 3.04 12.96
CA ASN A 327 -27.36 2.71 13.70
C ASN A 327 -27.65 1.20 13.77
N ILE A 328 -28.00 0.56 12.64
CA ILE A 328 -28.48 -0.83 12.62
C ILE A 328 -27.36 -1.82 12.97
N CYS A 329 -26.19 -1.65 12.35
CA CYS A 329 -25.05 -2.55 12.53
C CYS A 329 -24.22 -2.19 13.78
N SER A 330 -23.95 -0.89 13.99
CA SER A 330 -23.16 -0.40 15.13
C SER A 330 -23.72 -0.87 16.48
N LEU A 331 -22.83 -1.36 17.34
CA LEU A 331 -23.10 -2.03 18.62
C LEU A 331 -23.47 -1.07 19.77
N ASN A 332 -24.28 -0.07 19.43
CA ASN A 332 -24.79 1.01 20.28
C ASN A 332 -25.26 0.54 21.68
N PRO A 333 -24.90 1.28 22.75
CA PRO A 333 -25.09 0.87 24.14
C PRO A 333 -26.56 0.59 24.49
N HIS A 334 -26.76 -0.48 25.28
CA HIS A 334 -28.05 -0.93 25.82
C HIS A 334 -29.12 -1.35 24.78
N VAL A 335 -28.79 -1.45 23.49
CA VAL A 335 -29.71 -1.95 22.45
C VAL A 335 -29.37 -3.40 22.11
N ASP A 336 -30.40 -4.21 21.84
CA ASP A 336 -30.22 -5.60 21.39
C ASP A 336 -29.60 -5.59 19.98
N ARG A 337 -28.50 -6.31 19.79
CA ARG A 337 -27.69 -6.27 18.56
C ARG A 337 -27.24 -7.65 18.11
N ILE A 338 -27.28 -7.85 16.80
CA ILE A 338 -26.87 -9.10 16.16
C ILE A 338 -25.35 -9.08 15.92
N THR A 339 -24.65 -10.15 16.33
CA THR A 339 -23.21 -10.31 16.04
C THR A 339 -22.86 -11.67 15.46
N MET A 340 -21.72 -11.72 14.76
CA MET A 340 -20.91 -12.93 14.65
C MET A 340 -19.93 -12.92 15.81
N SER A 341 -19.95 -13.95 16.66
CA SER A 341 -19.13 -14.03 17.87
C SER A 341 -18.03 -15.07 17.74
N CYS A 342 -16.83 -14.74 18.19
CA CYS A 342 -15.75 -15.67 18.47
C CYS A 342 -15.50 -15.65 19.98
N VAL A 343 -15.64 -16.79 20.64
CA VAL A 343 -15.34 -16.95 22.08
C VAL A 343 -14.18 -17.93 22.21
N MET A 344 -13.14 -17.53 22.92
CA MET A 344 -11.86 -18.25 23.04
C MET A 344 -11.54 -18.53 24.50
N GLU A 345 -11.14 -19.77 24.81
CA GLU A 345 -10.47 -20.12 26.06
C GLU A 345 -8.96 -19.94 25.89
N ILE A 346 -8.37 -19.05 26.68
CA ILE A 346 -6.96 -18.62 26.56
C ILE A 346 -6.22 -18.88 27.87
N THR A 347 -5.08 -19.57 27.81
CA THR A 347 -4.27 -19.85 29.02
C THR A 347 -3.55 -18.61 29.56
N PRO A 348 -3.03 -18.63 30.81
CA PRO A 348 -2.08 -17.64 31.32
C PRO A 348 -0.75 -17.52 30.56
N HIS A 349 -0.59 -18.20 29.42
CA HIS A 349 0.55 -18.10 28.50
C HIS A 349 0.12 -17.63 27.09
N GLY A 350 -1.12 -17.13 26.96
CA GLY A 350 -1.70 -16.59 25.73
C GLY A 350 -2.08 -17.66 24.71
N GLU A 351 -2.18 -18.93 25.11
CA GLU A 351 -2.49 -20.03 24.18
C GLU A 351 -4.01 -20.19 24.10
N VAL A 352 -4.59 -20.00 22.90
CA VAL A 352 -5.97 -20.41 22.63
C VAL A 352 -6.00 -21.96 22.66
N VAL A 353 -6.77 -22.53 23.58
CA VAL A 353 -6.88 -23.99 23.77
C VAL A 353 -8.26 -24.55 23.41
N SER A 354 -9.25 -23.67 23.26
CA SER A 354 -10.57 -23.98 22.73
C SER A 354 -11.20 -22.71 22.18
N HIS A 355 -12.05 -22.83 21.17
CA HIS A 355 -12.83 -21.70 20.65
C HIS A 355 -14.17 -22.15 20.07
N GLU A 356 -15.14 -21.25 20.08
CA GLU A 356 -16.42 -21.39 19.40
C GLU A 356 -16.68 -20.14 18.54
N ILE A 357 -17.10 -20.35 17.30
CA ILE A 357 -17.51 -19.26 16.38
C ILE A 357 -19.00 -19.49 16.04
N PHE A 358 -19.86 -18.50 16.32
CA PHE A 358 -21.30 -18.65 16.15
C PHE A 358 -22.05 -17.31 15.97
N PRO A 359 -23.19 -17.32 15.24
CA PRO A 359 -24.14 -16.21 15.24
C PRO A 359 -24.74 -16.00 16.65
N SER A 360 -24.76 -14.77 17.15
CA SER A 360 -25.22 -14.44 18.50
C SER A 360 -26.06 -13.16 18.55
N LEU A 361 -26.65 -12.93 19.72
CA LEU A 361 -27.42 -11.75 20.07
C LEU A 361 -26.84 -11.17 21.37
N ILE A 362 -26.29 -9.95 21.31
CA ILE A 362 -25.72 -9.24 22.46
C ILE A 362 -26.59 -8.05 22.87
N LYS A 363 -26.29 -7.48 24.03
CA LYS A 363 -26.76 -6.17 24.47
C LYS A 363 -25.62 -5.51 25.23
N THR A 364 -25.01 -4.49 24.63
CA THR A 364 -23.81 -3.85 25.21
C THR A 364 -24.17 -3.12 26.52
N THR A 365 -23.33 -3.34 27.54
CA THR A 365 -23.51 -2.84 28.90
C THR A 365 -23.11 -1.37 29.01
N GLU A 366 -22.11 -0.91 28.26
CA GLU A 366 -21.67 0.48 28.18
C GLU A 366 -20.85 0.71 26.88
N ARG A 367 -20.82 1.95 26.38
CA ARG A 367 -19.86 2.42 25.35
C ARG A 367 -18.73 3.16 26.05
N MET A 368 -17.55 2.54 26.08
CA MET A 368 -16.35 3.17 26.62
C MET A 368 -15.62 3.98 25.55
N THR A 369 -14.66 4.79 25.98
CA THR A 369 -13.66 5.38 25.08
C THR A 369 -12.25 5.02 25.53
N TYR A 370 -11.28 5.03 24.60
CA TYR A 370 -9.88 4.78 24.91
C TYR A 370 -9.37 5.68 26.05
N THR A 371 -9.72 6.97 26.04
CA THR A 371 -9.39 7.92 27.12
C THR A 371 -9.88 7.44 28.49
N ASN A 372 -11.13 6.99 28.59
CA ASN A 372 -11.71 6.56 29.87
C ASN A 372 -11.12 5.22 30.34
N VAL A 373 -10.84 4.29 29.44
CA VAL A 373 -10.18 3.02 29.78
C VAL A 373 -8.72 3.25 30.20
N ASN A 374 -7.99 4.14 29.53
CA ASN A 374 -6.64 4.54 29.96
C ASN A 374 -6.66 5.17 31.36
N LYS A 375 -7.64 6.04 31.66
CA LYS A 375 -7.81 6.60 33.02
C LYS A 375 -8.11 5.54 34.09
N ILE A 376 -8.90 4.52 33.76
CA ILE A 376 -9.19 3.40 34.67
C ILE A 376 -7.96 2.53 34.90
N LEU A 377 -7.16 2.27 33.86
CA LEU A 377 -6.04 1.31 33.91
C LEU A 377 -4.72 1.94 34.36
N VAL A 378 -4.37 3.11 33.83
CA VAL A 378 -3.06 3.75 33.94
C VAL A 378 -3.07 4.86 34.98
N ASP A 379 -3.90 5.88 34.77
CA ASP A 379 -3.93 7.08 35.63
C ASP A 379 -4.54 6.82 37.00
N LYS A 380 -5.31 5.71 37.11
CA LYS A 380 -6.11 5.30 38.28
C LYS A 380 -7.03 6.39 38.82
N ASP A 381 -7.58 7.20 37.91
CA ASP A 381 -8.46 8.35 38.18
C ASP A 381 -9.65 7.97 39.07
N GLU A 382 -9.78 8.61 40.24
CA GLU A 382 -10.80 8.28 41.24
C GLU A 382 -12.23 8.64 40.79
N GLU A 383 -12.42 9.67 39.97
CA GLU A 383 -13.75 10.09 39.48
C GLU A 383 -14.24 9.12 38.40
N VAL A 384 -13.39 8.80 37.43
CA VAL A 384 -13.72 7.86 36.35
C VAL A 384 -13.88 6.43 36.90
N ARG A 385 -13.02 6.00 37.83
CA ARG A 385 -13.19 4.70 38.51
C ARG A 385 -14.45 4.69 39.39
N GLY A 386 -14.77 5.78 40.07
CA GLY A 386 -16.03 5.93 40.81
C GLY A 386 -17.27 5.80 39.92
N ARG A 387 -17.23 6.39 38.71
CA ARG A 387 -18.31 6.28 37.71
C ARG A 387 -18.49 4.86 37.18
N TYR A 388 -17.39 4.17 36.89
CA TYR A 388 -17.40 2.84 36.25
C TYR A 388 -17.12 1.69 37.22
N GLN A 389 -17.47 1.85 38.51
CA GLN A 389 -17.04 1.00 39.62
C GLN A 389 -17.27 -0.51 39.38
N GLU A 390 -18.41 -0.88 38.80
CA GLU A 390 -18.78 -2.29 38.57
C GLU A 390 -17.88 -2.95 37.50
N LEU A 391 -17.44 -2.18 36.49
CA LEU A 391 -16.65 -2.64 35.35
C LEU A 391 -15.12 -2.61 35.58
N ILE A 392 -14.64 -1.97 36.67
CA ILE A 392 -13.19 -1.86 36.98
C ILE A 392 -12.52 -3.24 36.90
N SER A 393 -13.13 -4.25 37.50
CA SER A 393 -12.53 -5.58 37.60
C SER A 393 -12.48 -6.31 36.25
N ASP A 394 -13.36 -5.96 35.31
CA ASP A 394 -13.35 -6.49 33.94
C ASP A 394 -12.23 -5.81 33.14
N PHE A 395 -12.11 -4.48 33.20
CA PHE A 395 -11.00 -3.77 32.55
C PHE A 395 -9.63 -4.19 33.06
N GLU A 396 -9.47 -4.37 34.38
CA GLU A 396 -8.18 -4.81 34.95
C GLU A 396 -7.81 -6.24 34.51
N ARG A 397 -8.80 -7.15 34.33
CA ARG A 397 -8.61 -8.45 33.67
C ARG A 397 -8.30 -8.33 32.17
N MET A 398 -8.94 -7.39 31.46
CA MET A 398 -8.66 -7.16 30.04
C MET A 398 -7.22 -6.66 29.82
N GLY A 399 -6.73 -5.76 30.68
CA GLY A 399 -5.35 -5.28 30.63
C GLY A 399 -4.32 -6.39 30.86
N GLU A 400 -4.55 -7.26 31.85
CA GLU A 400 -3.71 -8.44 32.12
C GLU A 400 -3.68 -9.40 30.91
N LEU A 401 -4.83 -9.75 30.35
CA LEU A 401 -4.91 -10.63 29.19
C LEU A 401 -4.23 -10.03 27.94
N ALA A 402 -4.41 -8.72 27.69
CA ALA A 402 -3.75 -8.04 26.59
C ALA A 402 -2.22 -8.02 26.75
N GLU A 403 -1.69 -7.80 27.97
CA GLU A 403 -0.25 -7.91 28.22
C GLU A 403 0.27 -9.34 27.98
N ILE A 404 -0.47 -10.37 28.38
CA ILE A 404 -0.13 -11.78 28.12
C ILE A 404 -0.09 -12.08 26.61
N LEU A 405 -1.11 -11.64 25.86
CA LEU A 405 -1.19 -11.79 24.40
C LEU A 405 -0.05 -11.04 23.69
N ARG A 406 0.20 -9.78 24.05
CA ARG A 406 1.30 -8.98 23.48
C ARG A 406 2.66 -9.62 23.72
N ASN A 407 2.91 -10.10 24.94
CA ASN A 407 4.15 -10.82 25.26
C ASN A 407 4.30 -12.10 24.40
N ARG A 408 3.24 -12.86 24.16
CA ARG A 408 3.26 -14.01 23.25
C ARG A 408 3.54 -13.60 21.80
N ARG A 409 2.85 -12.58 21.28
CA ARG A 409 3.03 -12.01 19.93
C ARG A 409 4.47 -11.54 19.71
N MET A 410 5.06 -10.88 20.71
CA MET A 410 6.46 -10.43 20.67
C MET A 410 7.47 -11.57 20.87
N VAL A 411 7.18 -12.62 21.64
CA VAL A 411 8.03 -13.82 21.72
C VAL A 411 8.07 -14.55 20.37
N ARG A 412 6.91 -14.74 19.72
CA ARG A 412 6.77 -15.33 18.36
C ARG A 412 7.58 -14.58 17.30
N GLY A 413 7.80 -13.28 17.52
CA GLY A 413 8.73 -12.46 16.74
C GLY A 413 8.05 -11.43 15.83
N ALA A 414 6.82 -11.03 16.14
CA ALA A 414 6.11 -9.96 15.43
C ALA A 414 6.94 -8.67 15.39
N ILE A 415 6.83 -7.94 14.28
CA ILE A 415 7.58 -6.71 14.01
C ILE A 415 6.68 -5.53 14.39
N ASP A 416 6.77 -5.09 15.65
CA ASP A 416 6.10 -3.89 16.12
C ASP A 416 6.94 -2.66 15.71
N PHE A 417 6.37 -1.81 14.85
CA PHE A 417 6.93 -0.51 14.50
C PHE A 417 6.16 0.56 15.30
N ASP A 418 6.79 1.18 16.30
CA ASP A 418 6.23 2.35 16.98
C ASP A 418 6.62 3.64 16.24
N PHE A 419 6.04 3.82 15.06
CA PHE A 419 6.03 5.12 14.38
C PHE A 419 4.91 5.97 14.96
N GLU A 420 5.22 7.23 15.27
CA GLU A 420 4.20 8.23 15.59
C GLU A 420 3.45 8.59 14.30
N GLU A 421 2.19 8.15 14.22
CA GLU A 421 1.23 8.68 13.25
C GLU A 421 0.95 10.16 13.56
N LEU A 422 0.56 10.93 12.55
CA LEU A 422 0.25 12.35 12.69
C LEU A 422 -1.25 12.57 12.46
N LYS A 423 -1.87 13.48 13.21
CA LYS A 423 -3.21 13.98 12.94
C LYS A 423 -3.14 15.48 12.66
N VAL A 424 -3.55 15.88 11.46
CA VAL A 424 -3.79 17.29 11.16
C VAL A 424 -5.13 17.71 11.79
N LEU A 425 -5.13 18.81 12.55
CA LEU A 425 -6.34 19.37 13.15
C LEU A 425 -6.83 20.54 12.28
N VAL A 426 -8.08 20.50 11.83
CA VAL A 426 -8.70 21.56 11.00
C VAL A 426 -9.83 22.29 11.72
N ASP A 427 -10.12 23.51 11.29
CA ASP A 427 -11.28 24.29 11.72
C ASP A 427 -12.57 23.96 10.93
N ASP A 428 -13.68 24.64 11.25
CA ASP A 428 -14.99 24.50 10.57
C ASP A 428 -14.95 24.88 9.06
N LEU A 429 -13.86 25.47 8.56
CA LEU A 429 -13.63 25.82 7.16
C LEU A 429 -12.64 24.85 6.46
N GLY A 430 -12.09 23.88 7.20
CA GLY A 430 -11.10 22.94 6.69
C GLY A 430 -9.68 23.49 6.61
N HIS A 431 -9.38 24.63 7.24
CA HIS A 431 -8.02 25.15 7.34
C HIS A 431 -7.24 24.45 8.46
N PRO A 432 -5.98 24.05 8.24
CA PRO A 432 -5.18 23.37 9.24
C PRO A 432 -4.74 24.35 10.34
N THR A 433 -4.92 23.93 11.59
CA THR A 433 -4.65 24.73 12.81
C THR A 433 -3.49 24.18 13.64
N ASP A 434 -3.24 22.87 13.58
CA ASP A 434 -2.13 22.20 14.25
C ASP A 434 -1.83 20.83 13.60
N ILE A 435 -0.65 20.27 13.87
CA ILE A 435 -0.24 18.92 13.45
C ILE A 435 0.30 18.19 14.67
N VAL A 436 -0.47 17.23 15.20
CA VAL A 436 -0.18 16.58 16.49
C VAL A 436 0.16 15.09 16.33
N PRO A 437 1.09 14.53 17.11
CA PRO A 437 1.35 13.09 17.13
C PRO A 437 0.16 12.32 17.74
N ARG A 438 -0.20 11.20 17.10
CA ARG A 438 -1.26 10.28 17.52
C ARG A 438 -0.66 9.12 18.30
N HIS A 439 -0.49 9.29 19.60
CA HIS A 439 0.03 8.24 20.47
C HIS A 439 -0.99 7.10 20.69
N ARG A 440 -0.58 5.85 20.46
CA ARG A 440 -1.38 4.64 20.77
C ARG A 440 -1.26 4.31 22.26
N SER A 441 -2.32 4.57 23.05
CA SER A 441 -2.35 4.32 24.49
C SER A 441 -2.50 2.82 24.82
N ILE A 442 -2.57 2.50 26.11
CA ILE A 442 -2.80 1.12 26.57
C ILE A 442 -4.20 0.62 26.19
N ALA A 443 -5.19 1.50 26.03
CA ALA A 443 -6.56 1.11 25.68
C ALA A 443 -6.70 0.68 24.20
N GLU A 444 -6.06 1.39 23.26
CA GLU A 444 -5.99 0.97 21.84
C GLU A 444 -5.22 -0.34 21.71
N LYS A 445 -4.06 -0.45 22.38
CA LYS A 445 -3.21 -1.65 22.35
C LYS A 445 -3.91 -2.87 22.97
N LEU A 446 -4.81 -2.67 23.95
CA LEU A 446 -5.67 -3.72 24.52
C LEU A 446 -6.67 -4.28 23.50
N ILE A 447 -7.38 -3.40 22.77
CA ILE A 447 -8.29 -3.83 21.70
C ILE A 447 -7.51 -4.44 20.53
N GLU A 448 -6.32 -3.92 20.18
CA GLU A 448 -5.46 -4.48 19.13
C GLU A 448 -5.18 -5.97 19.36
N GLU A 449 -4.73 -6.37 20.55
CA GLU A 449 -4.44 -7.78 20.86
C GLU A 449 -5.69 -8.68 20.80
N PHE A 450 -6.85 -8.19 21.26
CA PHE A 450 -8.11 -8.96 21.22
C PHE A 450 -8.62 -9.16 19.79
N MET A 451 -8.54 -8.13 18.96
CA MET A 451 -8.89 -8.24 17.55
C MET A 451 -7.88 -9.12 16.81
N LEU A 452 -6.59 -9.05 17.14
CA LEU A 452 -5.56 -9.90 16.53
C LEU A 452 -5.79 -11.38 16.82
N VAL A 453 -6.00 -11.78 18.08
CA VAL A 453 -6.21 -13.20 18.42
C VAL A 453 -7.52 -13.74 17.80
N ALA A 454 -8.60 -12.95 17.77
CA ALA A 454 -9.82 -13.32 17.06
C ALA A 454 -9.61 -13.48 15.55
N ASN A 455 -8.85 -12.60 14.91
CA ASN A 455 -8.49 -12.68 13.49
C ASN A 455 -7.63 -13.92 13.18
N GLU A 456 -6.66 -14.27 14.04
CA GLU A 456 -5.85 -15.48 13.90
C GLU A 456 -6.71 -16.75 14.07
N THR A 457 -7.54 -16.83 15.12
CA THR A 457 -8.42 -17.98 15.40
C THR A 457 -9.49 -18.20 14.32
N VAL A 458 -10.08 -17.13 13.77
CA VAL A 458 -11.03 -17.26 12.64
C VAL A 458 -10.32 -17.73 11.38
N ALA A 459 -9.13 -17.20 11.06
CA ALA A 459 -8.37 -17.63 9.89
C ALA A 459 -7.94 -19.11 9.98
N GLU A 460 -7.41 -19.53 11.13
CA GLU A 460 -7.01 -20.93 11.36
C GLU A 460 -8.21 -21.90 11.25
N HIS A 461 -9.35 -21.54 11.85
CA HIS A 461 -10.54 -22.40 11.85
C HIS A 461 -11.08 -22.64 10.44
N PHE A 462 -11.23 -21.60 9.62
CA PHE A 462 -11.76 -21.74 8.26
C PHE A 462 -10.74 -22.34 7.27
N TYR A 463 -9.44 -22.13 7.50
CA TYR A 463 -8.37 -22.83 6.76
C TYR A 463 -8.45 -24.35 6.96
N TRP A 464 -8.53 -24.84 8.20
CA TRP A 464 -8.58 -26.28 8.48
C TRP A 464 -9.90 -26.95 8.07
N MET A 465 -10.97 -26.18 7.86
CA MET A 465 -12.21 -26.68 7.25
C MET A 465 -12.17 -26.72 5.71
N GLY A 466 -11.10 -26.22 5.07
CA GLY A 466 -10.97 -26.20 3.61
C GLY A 466 -11.94 -25.23 2.90
N VAL A 467 -12.50 -24.26 3.63
CA VAL A 467 -13.50 -23.33 3.08
C VAL A 467 -12.81 -22.24 2.24
N PRO A 468 -13.30 -21.91 1.03
CA PRO A 468 -12.81 -20.75 0.28
C PRO A 468 -12.97 -19.46 1.09
N PHE A 469 -11.87 -18.75 1.33
CA PHE A 469 -11.81 -17.69 2.35
C PHE A 469 -10.81 -16.60 1.97
N ILE A 470 -11.09 -15.35 2.38
CA ILE A 470 -10.14 -14.25 2.19
C ILE A 470 -9.17 -14.22 3.37
N TYR A 471 -7.88 -14.27 3.08
CA TYR A 471 -6.80 -14.08 4.04
C TYR A 471 -6.17 -12.71 3.89
N ARG A 472 -5.62 -12.19 4.99
CA ARG A 472 -4.83 -10.97 5.02
C ARG A 472 -3.36 -11.36 5.11
N ILE A 473 -2.66 -11.31 4.00
CA ILE A 473 -1.30 -11.84 3.89
C ILE A 473 -0.25 -10.75 3.83
N HIS A 474 0.93 -11.06 4.34
CA HIS A 474 2.14 -10.26 4.21
C HIS A 474 3.32 -11.21 3.97
N GLU A 475 3.76 -11.25 2.72
CA GLU A 475 4.81 -12.13 2.21
C GLU A 475 6.20 -11.86 2.85
N GLU A 476 7.16 -12.76 2.64
CA GLU A 476 8.57 -12.52 3.02
C GLU A 476 9.13 -11.27 2.29
N PRO A 477 9.96 -10.43 2.95
CA PRO A 477 10.58 -9.26 2.34
C PRO A 477 11.40 -9.59 1.09
N ASP A 478 11.52 -8.63 0.16
CA ASP A 478 12.27 -8.86 -1.07
C ASP A 478 13.77 -9.04 -0.81
N LEU A 479 14.36 -10.12 -1.33
CA LEU A 479 15.75 -10.48 -1.04
C LEU A 479 16.75 -9.42 -1.53
N SER A 480 16.47 -8.71 -2.64
CA SER A 480 17.36 -7.64 -3.12
C SER A 480 17.31 -6.42 -2.21
N LYS A 481 16.10 -5.94 -1.87
CA LYS A 481 15.90 -4.85 -0.90
C LYS A 481 16.48 -5.18 0.48
N MET A 482 16.46 -6.45 0.89
CA MET A 482 17.03 -6.90 2.16
C MET A 482 18.56 -7.00 2.12
N MET A 483 19.17 -7.29 0.97
CA MET A 483 20.62 -7.18 0.79
C MET A 483 21.09 -5.73 0.87
N ASP A 484 20.39 -4.81 0.19
CA ASP A 484 20.70 -3.37 0.23
C ASP A 484 20.55 -2.79 1.64
N PHE A 485 19.44 -3.12 2.33
CA PHE A 485 19.24 -2.77 3.74
C PHE A 485 20.35 -3.32 4.64
N ASN A 486 20.76 -4.59 4.42
CA ASN A 486 21.83 -5.19 5.20
C ASN A 486 23.20 -4.55 4.96
N GLU A 487 23.56 -4.16 3.72
CA GLU A 487 24.79 -3.38 3.47
C GLU A 487 24.72 -2.02 4.17
N PHE A 488 23.58 -1.33 4.14
CA PHE A 488 23.42 -0.05 4.82
C PHE A 488 23.64 -0.16 6.33
N ILE A 489 22.90 -1.05 7.03
CA ILE A 489 22.98 -1.15 8.50
C ILE A 489 24.31 -1.72 9.01
N HIS A 490 25.07 -2.42 8.15
CA HIS A 490 26.43 -2.89 8.48
C HIS A 490 27.38 -1.71 8.76
N ASN A 491 27.14 -0.53 8.18
CA ASN A 491 27.90 0.69 8.50
C ASN A 491 27.63 1.23 9.92
N PHE A 492 26.59 0.74 10.60
CA PHE A 492 26.26 1.04 11.99
C PHE A 492 26.57 -0.14 12.94
N GLY A 493 27.08 -1.26 12.40
CA GLY A 493 27.45 -2.46 13.18
C GLY A 493 26.33 -3.51 13.32
N TYR A 494 25.15 -3.27 12.77
CA TYR A 494 24.04 -4.23 12.75
C TYR A 494 24.12 -5.16 11.53
N HIS A 495 23.42 -6.29 11.57
CA HIS A 495 23.31 -7.23 10.45
C HIS A 495 22.05 -8.08 10.56
N VAL A 496 21.43 -8.39 9.41
CA VAL A 496 20.26 -9.26 9.30
C VAL A 496 20.70 -10.72 9.38
N LYS A 497 20.19 -11.46 10.38
CA LYS A 497 20.41 -12.91 10.49
C LYS A 497 19.60 -13.66 9.42
N GLY A 498 20.17 -14.73 8.87
CA GLY A 498 19.49 -15.60 7.90
C GLY A 498 19.50 -15.11 6.45
N LEU A 499 20.10 -13.95 6.16
CA LEU A 499 20.22 -13.39 4.81
C LEU A 499 20.85 -14.41 3.83
N GLY A 500 20.16 -14.68 2.72
CA GLY A 500 20.54 -15.69 1.73
C GLY A 500 19.83 -17.05 1.88
N ASN A 501 19.14 -17.27 3.00
CA ASN A 501 18.10 -18.29 3.18
C ASN A 501 16.75 -17.57 3.46
N LYS A 502 15.72 -18.30 3.92
CA LYS A 502 14.51 -17.70 4.51
C LYS A 502 14.88 -16.78 5.68
N ILE A 503 14.31 -15.58 5.70
CA ILE A 503 14.44 -14.63 6.82
C ILE A 503 13.30 -14.90 7.81
N HIS A 504 13.59 -14.92 9.11
CA HIS A 504 12.55 -15.02 10.14
C HIS A 504 12.20 -13.63 10.67
N PRO A 505 10.92 -13.28 10.95
CA PRO A 505 10.52 -11.97 11.47
C PRO A 505 11.33 -11.51 12.70
N ARG A 506 11.59 -12.45 13.62
CA ARG A 506 12.48 -12.27 14.78
C ARG A 506 13.85 -11.67 14.45
N ALA A 507 14.42 -11.95 13.28
CA ALA A 507 15.73 -11.40 12.87
C ALA A 507 15.70 -9.88 12.61
N LEU A 508 14.51 -9.33 12.32
CA LEU A 508 14.27 -7.89 12.17
C LEU A 508 13.82 -7.27 13.49
N GLN A 509 12.97 -7.96 14.26
CA GLN A 509 12.61 -7.55 15.63
C GLN A 509 13.85 -7.43 16.54
N ASP A 510 14.79 -8.37 16.44
CA ASP A 510 16.10 -8.36 17.10
C ASP A 510 16.99 -7.15 16.71
N ILE A 511 16.70 -6.47 15.59
CA ILE A 511 17.38 -5.23 15.16
C ILE A 511 16.65 -4.03 15.76
N LEU A 512 15.31 -3.96 15.65
CA LEU A 512 14.49 -2.90 16.26
C LEU A 512 14.81 -2.76 17.76
N GLN A 513 14.83 -3.86 18.51
CA GLN A 513 15.20 -3.93 19.94
C GLN A 513 16.66 -3.52 20.28
N ARG A 514 17.48 -3.18 19.28
CA ARG A 514 18.88 -2.71 19.46
C ARG A 514 19.14 -1.33 18.87
N ILE A 515 18.17 -0.77 18.16
CA ILE A 515 18.17 0.61 17.69
C ILE A 515 17.20 1.48 18.50
N ASP A 516 16.24 0.88 19.22
CA ASP A 516 15.41 1.51 20.25
C ASP A 516 16.23 2.49 21.14
N GLY A 517 15.84 3.76 21.15
CA GLY A 517 16.50 4.85 21.88
C GLY A 517 17.84 5.32 21.28
N THR A 518 18.21 4.89 20.08
CA THR A 518 19.44 5.34 19.38
C THR A 518 19.15 6.42 18.34
N ARG A 519 20.15 7.24 18.00
CA ARG A 519 20.02 8.28 16.95
C ARG A 519 19.72 7.70 15.56
N GLU A 520 20.09 6.44 15.31
CA GLU A 520 19.88 5.75 14.03
C GLU A 520 18.55 4.99 13.95
N GLU A 521 17.75 4.99 15.03
CA GLU A 521 16.46 4.29 15.12
C GLU A 521 15.49 4.66 13.98
N THR A 522 15.06 5.92 13.94
CA THR A 522 14.07 6.44 13.00
C THR A 522 14.46 6.17 11.55
N VAL A 523 15.77 6.22 11.26
CA VAL A 523 16.34 5.93 9.94
C VAL A 523 16.28 4.46 9.59
N ILE A 524 16.78 3.59 10.49
CA ILE A 524 16.88 2.15 10.23
C ILE A 524 15.49 1.52 10.23
N SER A 525 14.60 1.91 11.15
CA SER A 525 13.19 1.45 11.17
C SER A 525 12.47 1.80 9.87
N ARG A 526 12.60 3.04 9.36
CA ARG A 526 11.97 3.43 8.08
C ARG A 526 12.57 2.75 6.86
N LEU A 527 13.88 2.53 6.83
CA LEU A 527 14.51 1.80 5.73
C LEU A 527 14.11 0.31 5.77
N MET A 528 13.99 -0.29 6.96
CA MET A 528 13.48 -1.65 7.16
C MET A 528 12.05 -1.77 6.61
N LEU A 529 11.15 -0.85 6.97
CA LEU A 529 9.78 -0.81 6.45
C LEU A 529 9.75 -0.69 4.91
N ARG A 530 10.58 0.19 4.33
CA ARG A 530 10.70 0.35 2.86
C ARG A 530 11.25 -0.90 2.15
N SER A 531 12.00 -1.75 2.86
CA SER A 531 12.50 -3.04 2.36
C SER A 531 11.52 -4.22 2.51
N MET A 532 10.48 -4.07 3.34
CA MET A 532 9.38 -5.04 3.43
C MET A 532 8.45 -4.96 2.20
N ARG A 533 7.47 -5.87 2.14
CA ARG A 533 6.37 -5.86 1.16
C ARG A 533 5.14 -5.18 1.76
N GLN A 534 4.20 -4.76 0.92
CA GLN A 534 2.89 -4.30 1.40
C GLN A 534 2.00 -5.51 1.69
N ALA A 535 1.21 -5.46 2.75
CA ALA A 535 0.18 -6.48 3.00
C ALA A 535 -0.96 -6.37 1.97
N LYS A 536 -1.62 -7.49 1.65
CA LYS A 536 -2.70 -7.58 0.66
C LYS A 536 -3.74 -8.62 1.07
N TYR A 537 -4.92 -8.57 0.47
CA TYR A 537 -5.90 -9.66 0.58
C TYR A 537 -5.61 -10.74 -0.48
N SER A 538 -5.93 -12.00 -0.17
CA SER A 538 -5.63 -13.15 -1.03
C SER A 538 -6.53 -14.35 -0.72
N PRO A 539 -6.88 -15.19 -1.72
CA PRO A 539 -7.42 -16.52 -1.47
C PRO A 539 -6.39 -17.47 -0.82
N ASP A 540 -5.09 -17.25 -1.07
CA ASP A 540 -4.02 -18.13 -0.59
C ASP A 540 -3.55 -17.71 0.81
N CYS A 541 -3.65 -18.62 1.78
CA CYS A 541 -3.09 -18.39 3.12
C CYS A 541 -1.57 -18.65 3.14
N VAL A 542 -0.76 -17.63 2.77
CA VAL A 542 0.71 -17.67 2.86
C VAL A 542 1.27 -17.08 4.17
N GLY A 543 0.39 -16.72 5.11
CA GLY A 543 0.74 -16.11 6.39
C GLY A 543 1.02 -14.61 6.35
N HIS A 544 1.31 -14.04 7.52
CA HIS A 544 1.51 -12.61 7.73
C HIS A 544 2.83 -12.34 8.49
N PHE A 545 3.93 -12.25 7.73
CA PHE A 545 5.31 -12.12 8.24
C PHE A 545 5.48 -10.98 9.25
N GLY A 546 4.83 -9.83 9.05
CA GLY A 546 4.88 -8.71 9.99
C GLY A 546 4.30 -9.02 11.39
N LEU A 547 3.30 -9.90 11.47
CA LEU A 547 2.69 -10.34 12.75
C LEU A 547 3.29 -11.66 13.26
N ALA A 548 4.24 -12.23 12.51
CA ALA A 548 4.74 -13.60 12.67
C ALA A 548 3.62 -14.66 12.79
N ALA A 549 2.48 -14.44 12.12
CA ALA A 549 1.31 -15.31 12.15
C ALA A 549 1.26 -16.22 10.91
N GLU A 550 0.87 -17.49 11.10
CA GLU A 550 0.73 -18.49 10.02
C GLU A 550 -0.65 -18.39 9.34
N TYR A 551 -1.71 -18.16 10.13
CA TYR A 551 -3.06 -17.88 9.66
C TYR A 551 -3.46 -16.46 10.08
N TYR A 552 -3.93 -15.64 9.14
CA TYR A 552 -4.43 -14.30 9.44
C TYR A 552 -5.48 -13.83 8.42
N THR A 553 -6.51 -13.14 8.91
CA THR A 553 -7.58 -12.52 8.11
C THR A 553 -8.00 -11.19 8.73
N HIS A 554 -8.94 -10.50 8.09
CA HIS A 554 -9.69 -9.40 8.69
C HIS A 554 -11.16 -9.83 8.84
N PHE A 555 -11.57 -10.05 10.09
CA PHE A 555 -12.92 -10.45 10.52
C PHE A 555 -13.61 -9.35 11.35
N THR A 556 -12.84 -8.43 11.94
CA THR A 556 -13.27 -7.57 13.04
C THR A 556 -13.76 -6.18 12.65
N SER A 557 -13.96 -5.86 11.36
CA SER A 557 -14.49 -4.55 10.94
C SER A 557 -15.38 -4.53 9.67
N PRO A 558 -16.45 -5.34 9.62
CA PRO A 558 -17.33 -5.47 8.45
C PRO A 558 -18.22 -4.25 8.14
N ILE A 559 -18.34 -3.25 9.02
CA ILE A 559 -19.03 -1.99 8.70
C ILE A 559 -18.22 -1.16 7.69
N ARG A 560 -16.89 -1.28 7.70
CA ARG A 560 -15.95 -0.41 6.96
C ARG A 560 -14.94 -1.15 6.05
N ARG A 561 -14.96 -2.48 6.02
CA ARG A 561 -14.14 -3.31 5.12
C ARG A 561 -14.99 -4.41 4.46
N TYR A 562 -14.93 -4.51 3.14
CA TYR A 562 -15.68 -5.52 2.39
C TYR A 562 -15.17 -6.96 2.61
N PRO A 563 -13.84 -7.23 2.74
CA PRO A 563 -13.34 -8.56 3.07
C PRO A 563 -14.01 -9.17 4.30
N ASP A 564 -14.01 -8.46 5.43
CA ASP A 564 -14.68 -8.84 6.67
C ASP A 564 -16.17 -9.16 6.45
N LEU A 565 -16.88 -8.27 5.77
CA LEU A 565 -18.31 -8.42 5.44
C LEU A 565 -18.55 -9.69 4.60
N SER A 566 -17.68 -9.94 3.62
CA SER A 566 -17.79 -11.10 2.72
C SER A 566 -17.50 -12.42 3.45
N ILE A 567 -16.46 -12.50 4.28
CA ILE A 567 -16.20 -13.71 5.07
C ILE A 567 -17.28 -13.95 6.11
N HIS A 568 -17.87 -12.91 6.74
CA HIS A 568 -19.03 -13.06 7.63
C HIS A 568 -20.23 -13.77 6.96
N ARG A 569 -20.42 -13.63 5.64
CA ARG A 569 -21.43 -14.40 4.90
C ARG A 569 -21.02 -15.86 4.75
N ILE A 570 -19.79 -16.12 4.31
CA ILE A 570 -19.24 -17.47 4.12
C ILE A 570 -19.28 -18.25 5.44
N MET A 571 -18.80 -17.63 6.52
CA MET A 571 -18.87 -18.15 7.89
C MET A 571 -20.31 -18.53 8.27
N ARG A 572 -21.29 -17.65 8.04
CA ARG A 572 -22.69 -17.96 8.34
C ARG A 572 -23.24 -19.09 7.47
N GLU A 573 -22.91 -19.12 6.18
CA GLU A 573 -23.39 -20.15 5.28
C GLU A 573 -22.92 -21.54 5.73
N VAL A 574 -21.63 -21.69 6.03
CA VAL A 574 -21.04 -22.92 6.58
C VAL A 574 -21.64 -23.26 7.95
N LEU A 575 -21.70 -22.30 8.89
CA LEU A 575 -22.23 -22.52 10.24
C LEU A 575 -23.74 -22.83 10.28
N MET A 576 -24.51 -22.51 9.23
CA MET A 576 -25.95 -22.82 9.14
C MET A 576 -26.28 -24.03 8.27
N LYS A 577 -25.48 -24.34 7.25
CA LYS A 577 -25.72 -25.47 6.32
C LYS A 577 -24.88 -26.71 6.64
N GLY A 578 -23.72 -26.53 7.28
CA GLY A 578 -22.68 -27.54 7.35
C GLY A 578 -21.82 -27.51 6.08
N GLU A 579 -21.71 -28.65 5.40
CA GLU A 579 -20.92 -28.82 4.18
C GLU A 579 -21.48 -27.98 3.01
N LEU A 580 -20.57 -27.41 2.21
CA LEU A 580 -20.91 -26.75 0.94
C LEU A 580 -21.08 -27.81 -0.16
N SER A 581 -21.85 -27.51 -1.20
CA SER A 581 -21.82 -28.35 -2.41
C SER A 581 -20.64 -27.94 -3.31
N PRO A 582 -20.06 -28.87 -4.09
CA PRO A 582 -18.89 -28.57 -4.93
C PRO A 582 -19.10 -27.37 -5.88
N GLU A 583 -20.32 -27.19 -6.39
CA GLU A 583 -20.68 -26.09 -7.28
C GLU A 583 -20.72 -24.73 -6.56
N ARG A 584 -21.02 -24.72 -5.25
CA ARG A 584 -20.94 -23.51 -4.40
C ARG A 584 -19.51 -23.26 -3.93
N GLU A 585 -18.71 -24.31 -3.73
CA GLU A 585 -17.29 -24.20 -3.38
C GLU A 585 -16.47 -23.62 -4.55
N GLU A 586 -16.70 -24.08 -5.78
CA GLU A 586 -16.12 -23.50 -7.01
C GLU A 586 -16.54 -22.03 -7.17
N ALA A 587 -17.84 -21.72 -7.10
CA ALA A 587 -18.35 -20.35 -7.22
C ALA A 587 -17.89 -19.39 -6.09
N LEU A 588 -17.66 -19.91 -4.87
CA LEU A 588 -17.07 -19.12 -3.79
C LEU A 588 -15.56 -18.89 -3.99
N SER A 589 -14.85 -19.83 -4.61
CA SER A 589 -13.42 -19.69 -4.91
C SER A 589 -13.16 -18.55 -5.90
N ASP A 590 -13.94 -18.49 -6.98
CA ASP A 590 -13.91 -17.38 -7.95
C ASP A 590 -14.23 -16.04 -7.26
N PHE A 591 -15.31 -15.97 -6.48
CA PHE A 591 -15.70 -14.76 -5.74
C PHE A 591 -14.64 -14.30 -4.74
N VAL A 592 -14.01 -15.23 -4.02
CA VAL A 592 -12.94 -14.93 -3.04
C VAL A 592 -11.69 -14.40 -3.73
N TYR A 593 -11.35 -14.90 -4.93
CA TYR A 593 -10.27 -14.36 -5.76
C TYR A 593 -10.56 -12.90 -6.18
N ASP A 594 -11.71 -12.66 -6.82
CA ASP A 594 -12.10 -11.32 -7.30
C ASP A 594 -12.26 -10.31 -6.16
N SER A 595 -12.89 -10.71 -5.05
CA SER A 595 -13.04 -9.88 -3.85
C SER A 595 -11.69 -9.53 -3.21
N SER A 596 -10.74 -10.48 -3.16
CA SER A 596 -9.37 -10.23 -2.67
C SER A 596 -8.63 -9.20 -3.53
N LEU A 597 -8.77 -9.28 -4.86
CA LEU A 597 -8.16 -8.35 -5.80
C LEU A 597 -8.79 -6.95 -5.67
N GLN A 598 -10.13 -6.87 -5.71
CA GLN A 598 -10.90 -5.63 -5.60
C GLN A 598 -10.60 -4.89 -4.28
N ALA A 599 -10.64 -5.60 -3.15
CA ALA A 599 -10.32 -5.01 -1.85
C ALA A 599 -8.88 -4.50 -1.78
N SER A 600 -7.92 -5.25 -2.34
CA SER A 600 -6.51 -4.83 -2.41
C SER A 600 -6.27 -3.66 -3.36
N ILE A 601 -7.14 -3.41 -4.33
CA ILE A 601 -7.13 -2.21 -5.17
C ILE A 601 -7.73 -1.03 -4.41
N ARG A 602 -8.93 -1.19 -3.84
CA ARG A 602 -9.65 -0.12 -3.12
C ARG A 602 -8.94 0.36 -1.85
N GLU A 603 -8.31 -0.53 -1.09
CA GLU A 603 -7.47 -0.16 0.06
C GLU A 603 -6.32 0.78 -0.37
N ARG A 604 -5.62 0.49 -1.47
CA ARG A 604 -4.53 1.35 -1.96
C ARG A 604 -5.04 2.69 -2.46
N ILE A 605 -6.20 2.71 -3.13
CA ILE A 605 -6.85 3.95 -3.59
C ILE A 605 -7.26 4.82 -2.39
N ALA A 606 -7.78 4.23 -1.32
CA ALA A 606 -8.07 4.93 -0.06
C ALA A 606 -6.80 5.50 0.58
N GLN A 607 -5.80 4.65 0.85
CA GLN A 607 -4.54 5.03 1.50
C GLN A 607 -3.75 6.08 0.71
N ASP A 608 -3.81 6.08 -0.62
CA ASP A 608 -3.16 7.09 -1.45
C ASP A 608 -3.94 8.42 -1.47
N ALA A 609 -5.27 8.40 -1.35
CA ALA A 609 -6.10 9.60 -1.24
C ALA A 609 -5.98 10.26 0.14
N GLU A 610 -6.05 9.46 1.21
CA GLU A 610 -5.85 9.89 2.61
C GLU A 610 -4.49 10.59 2.76
N ARG A 611 -3.41 9.92 2.32
CA ARG A 611 -2.05 10.48 2.36
C ARG A 611 -1.89 11.75 1.52
N GLU A 612 -2.58 11.87 0.39
CA GLU A 612 -2.54 13.08 -0.42
C GLU A 612 -3.24 14.26 0.27
N VAL A 613 -4.38 14.02 0.94
CA VAL A 613 -5.06 15.05 1.73
C VAL A 613 -4.23 15.45 2.95
N ASP A 614 -3.66 14.50 3.68
CA ASP A 614 -2.76 14.76 4.81
C ASP A 614 -1.55 15.60 4.36
N GLN A 615 -0.83 15.16 3.33
CA GLN A 615 0.32 15.89 2.80
C GLN A 615 -0.08 17.30 2.31
N MET A 616 -1.24 17.44 1.66
CA MET A 616 -1.75 18.74 1.21
C MET A 616 -2.05 19.68 2.39
N LYS A 617 -2.67 19.18 3.47
CA LYS A 617 -2.99 19.98 4.65
C LYS A 617 -1.77 20.28 5.53
N MET A 618 -0.79 19.39 5.57
CA MET A 618 0.54 19.68 6.13
C MET A 618 1.26 20.78 5.34
N VAL A 619 1.22 20.74 4.00
CA VAL A 619 1.80 21.78 3.14
C VAL A 619 1.04 23.11 3.26
N GLU A 620 -0.29 23.08 3.42
CA GLU A 620 -1.11 24.28 3.69
C GLU A 620 -0.74 24.91 5.04
N TYR A 621 -0.60 24.12 6.11
CA TYR A 621 -0.12 24.60 7.42
C TYR A 621 1.24 25.30 7.30
N MET A 622 2.20 24.71 6.58
CA MET A 622 3.53 25.32 6.41
C MET A 622 3.54 26.61 5.58
N LEU A 623 2.45 27.01 4.90
CA LEU A 623 2.36 28.33 4.23
C LEU A 623 2.36 29.49 5.22
N ASP A 624 1.69 29.33 6.37
CA ASP A 624 1.60 30.37 7.40
C ASP A 624 2.89 30.46 8.24
N HIS A 625 3.75 29.44 8.17
CA HIS A 625 5.04 29.34 8.87
C HIS A 625 6.27 29.68 7.99
N VAL A 626 6.08 30.28 6.80
CA VAL A 626 7.18 30.67 5.92
C VAL A 626 8.07 31.74 6.57
N GLY A 627 9.36 31.45 6.67
CA GLY A 627 10.37 32.28 7.33
C GLY A 627 10.62 31.94 8.81
N GLU A 628 9.97 30.90 9.37
CA GLU A 628 10.22 30.43 10.74
C GLU A 628 11.27 29.29 10.81
N GLU A 629 11.96 29.18 11.94
CA GLU A 629 12.97 28.13 12.20
C GLU A 629 12.36 26.89 12.87
N PHE A 630 12.53 25.73 12.25
CA PHE A 630 12.10 24.44 12.78
C PHE A 630 13.29 23.51 13.07
N HIS A 631 13.04 22.52 13.91
CA HIS A 631 13.97 21.43 14.24
C HIS A 631 13.54 20.17 13.49
N GLY A 632 14.50 19.33 13.14
CA GLY A 632 14.23 18.10 12.41
C GLY A 632 15.48 17.26 12.13
N ILE A 633 15.28 16.17 11.40
CA ILE A 633 16.30 15.17 11.04
C ILE A 633 16.36 14.98 9.52
N ILE A 634 17.54 14.65 8.99
CA ILE A 634 17.69 14.26 7.58
C ILE A 634 16.98 12.91 7.36
N SER A 635 15.79 12.95 6.75
CA SER A 635 14.91 11.80 6.45
C SER A 635 15.19 11.13 5.11
N GLY A 636 15.92 11.81 4.22
CA GLY A 636 16.34 11.29 2.92
C GLY A 636 17.55 12.05 2.35
N VAL A 637 18.36 11.38 1.54
CA VAL A 637 19.55 11.97 0.90
C VAL A 637 19.57 11.58 -0.57
N THR A 638 19.71 12.56 -1.47
CA THR A 638 19.79 12.35 -2.92
C THR A 638 20.94 13.14 -3.53
N GLN A 639 21.18 12.97 -4.83
CA GLN A 639 22.16 13.78 -5.58
C GLN A 639 21.74 15.26 -5.71
N PHE A 640 20.45 15.58 -5.53
CA PHE A 640 19.90 16.93 -5.72
C PHE A 640 19.50 17.63 -4.43
N GLY A 641 19.60 16.99 -3.26
CA GLY A 641 19.28 17.62 -1.98
C GLY A 641 19.18 16.68 -0.79
N LEU A 642 18.72 17.24 0.32
CA LEU A 642 18.45 16.56 1.59
C LEU A 642 16.96 16.70 1.89
N PHE A 643 16.25 15.59 2.04
CA PHE A 643 14.93 15.60 2.65
C PHE A 643 15.10 15.70 4.16
N ILE A 644 14.36 16.62 4.76
CA ILE A 644 14.31 16.88 6.19
C ILE A 644 12.89 16.60 6.65
N GLN A 645 12.74 15.85 7.74
CA GLN A 645 11.48 15.78 8.45
C GLN A 645 11.58 16.56 9.75
N LEU A 646 10.61 17.43 9.98
CA LEU A 646 10.50 18.26 11.17
C LEU A 646 9.97 17.47 12.38
N ASP A 647 10.10 18.03 13.57
CA ASP A 647 9.60 17.43 14.81
C ASP A 647 8.06 17.31 14.84
N ASN A 648 7.32 18.18 14.12
CA ASN A 648 5.87 18.03 13.87
C ASN A 648 5.56 17.05 12.72
N GLY A 649 6.58 16.36 12.20
CA GLY A 649 6.46 15.29 11.23
C GLY A 649 6.33 15.71 9.76
N VAL A 650 6.26 17.00 9.43
CA VAL A 650 6.23 17.46 8.02
C VAL A 650 7.57 17.20 7.34
N GLU A 651 7.56 16.67 6.11
CA GLU A 651 8.76 16.43 5.29
C GLU A 651 8.90 17.48 4.17
N GLY A 652 10.12 17.98 3.95
CA GLY A 652 10.46 19.00 2.96
C GLY A 652 11.91 18.89 2.48
N LEU A 653 12.31 19.72 1.51
CA LEU A 653 13.55 19.56 0.76
C LEU A 653 14.51 20.75 0.92
N ILE A 654 15.74 20.50 1.37
CA ILE A 654 16.87 21.40 1.13
C ILE A 654 17.47 21.03 -0.24
N HIS A 655 17.15 21.78 -1.29
CA HIS A 655 17.78 21.59 -2.59
C HIS A 655 19.28 21.95 -2.53
N ILE A 656 20.12 21.18 -3.23
CA ILE A 656 21.59 21.27 -3.17
C ILE A 656 22.16 22.66 -3.49
N SER A 657 21.41 23.51 -4.22
CA SER A 657 21.81 24.91 -4.48
C SER A 657 21.86 25.80 -3.24
N TYR A 658 21.14 25.46 -2.17
CA TYR A 658 21.19 26.18 -0.89
C TYR A 658 22.42 25.80 -0.03
N LEU A 659 23.08 24.67 -0.33
CA LEU A 659 24.31 24.23 0.33
C LEU A 659 25.54 24.97 -0.24
N THR A 660 25.58 26.29 -0.01
CA THR A 660 26.52 27.22 -0.66
C THR A 660 27.98 27.15 -0.16
N ASP A 661 28.29 26.31 0.83
CA ASP A 661 29.62 26.22 1.45
C ASP A 661 30.59 25.25 0.74
N ASP A 662 30.09 24.30 -0.06
CA ASP A 662 30.94 23.37 -0.81
C ASP A 662 30.24 22.77 -2.05
N TYR A 663 31.00 22.04 -2.88
CA TYR A 663 30.43 21.10 -3.84
C TYR A 663 30.19 19.76 -3.16
N TYR A 664 28.93 19.33 -3.08
CA TYR A 664 28.54 18.08 -2.44
C TYR A 664 28.34 16.95 -3.47
N VAL A 665 28.87 15.77 -3.15
CA VAL A 665 28.74 14.55 -3.97
C VAL A 665 28.06 13.47 -3.14
N LEU A 666 27.13 12.73 -3.76
CA LEU A 666 26.44 11.62 -3.12
C LEU A 666 27.37 10.41 -2.96
N ASN A 667 27.52 9.94 -1.71
CA ASN A 667 28.06 8.63 -1.40
C ASN A 667 26.90 7.68 -1.12
N GLU A 668 26.46 6.96 -2.16
CA GLU A 668 25.31 6.05 -2.14
C GLU A 668 25.44 4.99 -1.02
N LYS A 669 26.63 4.38 -0.87
CA LYS A 669 26.90 3.35 0.14
C LYS A 669 26.78 3.82 1.59
N GLN A 670 26.87 5.13 1.84
CA GLN A 670 26.73 5.71 3.18
C GLN A 670 25.44 6.52 3.36
N MET A 671 24.61 6.65 2.31
CA MET A 671 23.45 7.55 2.20
C MET A 671 23.78 8.95 2.72
N ALA A 672 24.81 9.56 2.15
CA ALA A 672 25.34 10.84 2.61
C ALA A 672 25.79 11.76 1.46
N LEU A 673 25.53 13.06 1.59
CA LEU A 673 26.18 14.09 0.76
C LEU A 673 27.51 14.49 1.41
N VAL A 674 28.59 14.49 0.64
CA VAL A 674 29.95 14.76 1.12
C VAL A 674 30.56 15.94 0.36
N GLY A 675 30.98 16.98 1.07
CA GLY A 675 31.63 18.15 0.48
C GLY A 675 33.05 17.83 0.00
N GLU A 676 33.38 18.12 -1.25
CA GLU A 676 34.69 17.77 -1.84
C GLU A 676 35.89 18.38 -1.08
N ARG A 677 35.76 19.66 -0.68
CA ARG A 677 36.81 20.51 -0.10
C ARG A 677 36.82 20.47 1.41
N THR A 678 35.65 20.68 2.02
CA THR A 678 35.42 20.71 3.46
C THR A 678 35.48 19.31 4.08
N ARG A 679 35.10 18.30 3.31
CA ARG A 679 34.77 16.93 3.77
C ARG A 679 33.68 16.88 4.83
N ARG A 680 32.86 17.95 4.93
CA ARG A 680 31.60 17.98 5.67
C ARG A 680 30.68 16.89 5.13
N VAL A 681 29.96 16.21 6.02
CA VAL A 681 29.06 15.11 5.68
C VAL A 681 27.67 15.46 6.20
N PHE A 682 26.67 15.42 5.31
CA PHE A 682 25.26 15.38 5.66
C PHE A 682 24.77 13.95 5.47
N ARG A 683 24.42 13.27 6.56
CA ARG A 683 23.99 11.86 6.55
C ARG A 683 22.55 11.71 7.00
N LEU A 684 21.89 10.70 6.45
CA LEU A 684 20.60 10.20 6.90
C LEU A 684 20.59 10.03 8.45
N GLY A 685 19.70 10.75 9.14
CA GLY A 685 19.58 10.77 10.60
C GLY A 685 20.34 11.88 11.34
N ASP A 686 21.16 12.69 10.66
CA ASP A 686 21.80 13.82 11.34
C ASP A 686 20.76 14.91 11.70
N PRO A 687 20.80 15.51 12.91
CA PRO A 687 19.89 16.57 13.32
C PRO A 687 20.27 17.94 12.72
N VAL A 688 19.25 18.71 12.33
CA VAL A 688 19.37 20.03 11.70
C VAL A 688 18.43 21.06 12.34
N THR A 689 18.68 22.33 12.01
CA THR A 689 17.71 23.43 12.13
C THR A 689 17.57 24.07 10.77
N VAL A 690 16.33 24.30 10.34
CA VAL A 690 15.97 24.76 9.00
C VAL A 690 15.00 25.91 9.06
N GLU A 691 15.10 26.82 8.09
CA GLU A 691 14.13 27.89 7.85
C GLU A 691 13.18 27.44 6.74
N VAL A 692 11.87 27.69 6.90
CA VAL A 692 10.87 27.44 5.85
C VAL A 692 11.03 28.48 4.74
N ALA A 693 11.63 28.09 3.62
CA ALA A 693 11.90 28.99 2.49
C ALA A 693 10.66 29.22 1.62
N GLY A 694 9.72 28.28 1.63
CA GLY A 694 8.43 28.35 0.96
C GLY A 694 7.67 27.03 1.02
N ALA A 695 6.38 27.06 0.70
CA ALA A 695 5.54 25.88 0.52
C ALA A 695 4.65 26.05 -0.71
N ASN A 696 4.24 24.95 -1.34
CA ASN A 696 3.40 24.97 -2.55
C ASN A 696 2.39 23.81 -2.54
N LYS A 697 1.11 24.17 -2.34
CA LYS A 697 -0.03 23.26 -2.30
C LYS A 697 -0.34 22.57 -3.65
N GLU A 698 -0.02 23.18 -4.79
CA GLU A 698 -0.26 22.60 -6.13
C GLU A 698 0.81 21.56 -6.55
N GLU A 699 1.96 21.55 -5.89
CA GLU A 699 3.07 20.59 -6.10
C GLU A 699 3.35 19.73 -4.86
N LEU A 700 2.60 19.91 -3.77
CA LEU A 700 2.72 19.21 -2.48
C LEU A 700 4.15 19.25 -1.88
N THR A 701 4.80 20.42 -1.95
CA THR A 701 6.21 20.61 -1.56
C THR A 701 6.39 21.66 -0.47
N VAL A 702 7.39 21.45 0.40
CA VAL A 702 7.95 22.45 1.31
C VAL A 702 9.45 22.55 1.01
N ASP A 703 9.93 23.76 0.75
CA ASP A 703 11.34 24.08 0.53
C ASP A 703 11.99 24.58 1.84
N PHE A 704 13.17 24.06 2.15
CA PHE A 704 13.92 24.41 3.37
C PHE A 704 15.29 25.01 3.05
N GLN A 705 15.74 25.94 3.90
CA GLN A 705 17.13 26.41 3.96
C GLN A 705 17.82 25.92 5.22
N LEU A 706 19.10 25.53 5.11
CA LEU A 706 19.90 25.07 6.25
C LEU A 706 20.35 26.25 7.13
N VAL A 707 19.79 26.37 8.33
CA VAL A 707 20.27 27.35 9.33
C VAL A 707 21.44 26.78 10.12
N ALA A 708 21.31 25.54 10.62
CA ALA A 708 22.37 24.87 11.36
C ALA A 708 22.38 23.35 11.12
N HIS A 709 23.57 22.79 10.88
CA HIS A 709 23.81 21.35 11.04
C HIS A 709 24.28 21.11 12.47
N ARG A 710 23.45 20.48 13.31
CA ARG A 710 23.72 20.42 14.76
C ARG A 710 24.89 19.49 15.08
N ARG A 711 25.10 18.45 14.27
CA ARG A 711 26.13 17.43 14.48
C ARG A 711 27.00 17.24 13.23
N GLU A 712 28.01 18.11 13.08
CA GLU A 712 28.90 18.04 11.91
C GLU A 712 29.67 16.71 11.84
N GLY A 713 29.38 15.93 10.80
CA GLY A 713 30.18 14.79 10.37
C GLY A 713 31.32 15.23 9.45
N THR A 714 32.44 14.51 9.47
CA THR A 714 33.52 14.67 8.49
C THR A 714 34.01 13.33 7.96
N MET A 715 34.15 13.23 6.64
CA MET A 715 34.68 12.04 6.00
C MET A 715 36.20 11.99 6.13
N VAL A 716 36.70 10.97 6.82
CA VAL A 716 38.14 10.69 7.00
C VAL A 716 38.48 9.32 6.43
N ARG A 717 39.76 9.11 6.09
CA ARG A 717 40.24 7.83 5.56
C ARG A 717 41.15 7.13 6.56
N LEU A 718 40.66 6.09 7.21
CA LEU A 718 41.34 5.32 8.25
C LEU A 718 41.67 3.92 7.74
N GLY A 719 42.94 3.53 7.81
CA GLY A 719 43.40 2.21 7.33
C GLY A 719 43.22 1.95 5.83
N GLY A 720 42.82 2.96 5.04
CA GLY A 720 42.47 2.85 3.62
C GLY A 720 40.96 2.84 3.35
N VAL A 721 40.12 2.62 4.36
CA VAL A 721 38.66 2.68 4.34
C VAL A 721 38.20 4.12 4.60
N GLU A 722 37.07 4.53 3.99
CA GLU A 722 36.46 5.85 4.24
C GLU A 722 35.36 5.74 5.31
N SER A 723 35.44 6.57 6.33
CA SER A 723 34.58 6.54 7.52
C SER A 723 34.16 7.95 7.92
N VAL A 724 32.89 8.13 8.30
CA VAL A 724 32.43 9.38 8.91
C VAL A 724 32.89 9.42 10.37
N VAL A 725 33.43 10.56 10.80
CA VAL A 725 33.73 10.87 12.20
C VAL A 725 33.03 12.17 12.55
N TYR A 726 32.23 12.17 13.61
CA TYR A 726 31.52 13.35 14.10
C TYR A 726 32.36 14.13 15.11
N ASP A 727 32.24 15.46 15.10
CA ASP A 727 33.03 16.36 15.96
C ASP A 727 32.76 16.18 17.47
N GLU A 728 31.63 15.57 17.81
CA GLU A 728 31.18 15.28 19.19
C GLU A 728 31.79 13.98 19.73
N ASP A 729 31.98 12.99 18.86
CA ASP A 729 32.55 11.67 19.18
C ASP A 729 34.08 11.78 19.45
N LEU A 730 34.65 12.97 19.29
CA LEU A 730 36.07 13.26 19.40
C LEU A 730 36.42 14.00 20.70
N SER A 731 37.50 13.53 21.35
CA SER A 731 38.05 14.19 22.53
C SER A 731 38.32 15.70 22.30
N PRO A 732 38.23 16.55 23.35
CA PRO A 732 38.47 18.00 23.23
C PRO A 732 39.88 18.41 22.76
N LYS A 733 40.81 17.46 22.57
CA LYS A 733 42.12 17.67 21.93
C LYS A 733 42.09 17.30 20.44
N ALA A 734 41.34 16.26 20.06
CA ALA A 734 41.13 15.85 18.68
C ALA A 734 40.24 16.86 17.92
N ARG A 735 39.10 17.27 18.49
CA ARG A 735 38.20 18.27 17.88
C ARG A 735 38.94 19.60 17.58
N ARG A 736 39.74 20.10 18.53
CA ARG A 736 40.58 21.30 18.32
C ARG A 736 41.63 21.13 17.23
N ARG A 737 42.21 19.93 17.07
CA ARG A 737 43.13 19.64 15.96
C ARG A 737 42.39 19.63 14.63
N GLN A 738 41.24 18.95 14.55
CA GLN A 738 40.47 18.85 13.31
C GLN A 738 39.91 20.21 12.84
N ILE A 739 39.52 21.08 13.76
CA ILE A 739 39.16 22.48 13.44
C ILE A 739 40.36 23.23 12.86
N ALA A 740 41.56 23.05 13.42
CA ALA A 740 42.79 23.61 12.85
C ALA A 740 43.10 23.03 11.46
N ASP A 741 43.04 21.70 11.28
CA ASP A 741 43.22 21.02 9.99
C ASP A 741 42.17 21.50 8.94
N ARG A 742 40.91 21.78 9.32
CA ARG A 742 39.89 22.38 8.44
C ARG A 742 40.28 23.80 8.02
N LEU A 743 40.69 24.64 8.96
CA LEU A 743 41.09 26.03 8.69
C LEU A 743 42.36 26.12 7.83
N GLU A 744 43.34 25.24 8.09
CA GLU A 744 44.59 25.17 7.33
C GLU A 744 44.32 24.76 5.87
N ARG A 745 43.50 23.72 5.65
CA ARG A 745 43.06 23.31 4.29
C ARG A 745 42.17 24.33 3.59
N ALA A 746 41.42 25.15 4.33
CA ALA A 746 40.66 26.26 3.76
C ALA A 746 41.55 27.44 3.34
N SER A 747 42.81 27.49 3.79
CA SER A 747 43.76 28.57 3.51
C SER A 747 44.72 28.30 2.33
N GLU A 748 44.82 27.06 1.84
CA GLU A 748 45.66 26.74 0.68
C GLU A 748 45.07 27.30 -0.62
N PRO A 749 45.81 28.12 -1.40
CA PRO A 749 45.34 28.61 -2.69
C PRO A 749 45.20 27.47 -3.70
N ARG A 750 43.99 27.27 -4.27
CA ARG A 750 43.76 26.32 -5.37
C ARG A 750 44.78 26.55 -6.50
N GLY A 751 45.66 25.55 -6.71
CA GLY A 751 46.68 25.60 -7.75
C GLY A 751 46.07 25.81 -9.15
N ARG A 752 46.76 26.58 -10.00
CA ARG A 752 46.30 26.86 -11.37
C ARG A 752 45.96 25.57 -12.12
N GLY A 753 44.75 25.54 -12.69
CA GLY A 753 44.17 24.32 -13.25
C GLY A 753 44.98 23.69 -14.37
N GLN A 754 44.90 22.36 -14.46
CA GLN A 754 45.38 21.64 -15.65
C GLN A 754 44.49 21.99 -16.84
N SER A 755 45.10 22.47 -17.92
CA SER A 755 44.38 22.74 -19.17
C SER A 755 43.90 21.43 -19.80
N PHE A 756 42.58 21.27 -19.95
CA PHE A 756 42.04 20.34 -20.93
C PHE A 756 42.68 20.65 -22.30
N ARG A 757 43.30 19.64 -22.92
CA ARG A 757 43.66 19.66 -24.34
C ARG A 757 42.91 18.56 -25.05
N SER A 758 41.90 18.95 -25.81
CA SER A 758 41.26 18.09 -26.81
C SER A 758 42.16 17.94 -28.04
N SER A 759 42.39 16.71 -28.48
CA SER A 759 42.76 16.38 -29.85
C SER A 759 42.39 14.92 -30.10
N GLY A 760 41.42 14.69 -30.98
CA GLY A 760 41.13 13.35 -31.50
C GLY A 760 42.06 12.99 -32.67
N GLU A 761 41.63 11.98 -33.42
CA GLU A 761 42.18 11.58 -34.74
C GLU A 761 43.62 11.06 -34.73
N LEU A 762 43.73 9.72 -34.68
CA LEU A 762 44.91 8.99 -35.09
C LEU A 762 44.80 8.67 -36.58
N SER A 763 45.75 9.14 -37.39
CA SER A 763 45.99 8.63 -38.74
C SER A 763 47.48 8.61 -39.10
N ASP A 764 47.95 7.39 -39.36
CA ASP A 764 49.06 6.93 -40.19
C ASP A 764 50.47 7.59 -40.26
N ASP A 765 51.43 6.69 -40.04
CA ASP A 765 52.67 6.46 -40.83
C ASP A 765 54.01 7.13 -40.44
N GLN A 766 55.09 6.45 -40.87
CA GLN A 766 56.50 6.84 -41.00
C GLN A 766 57.35 6.98 -39.73
N GLY A 767 57.66 5.80 -39.16
CA GLY A 767 58.80 5.64 -38.26
C GLY A 767 60.18 5.51 -38.94
N ARG A 768 61.09 4.85 -38.19
CA ARG A 768 62.53 4.54 -38.40
C ARG A 768 63.54 5.55 -37.83
N ARG A 769 64.39 5.01 -36.92
CA ARG A 769 65.88 5.09 -36.87
C ARG A 769 66.53 6.48 -36.77
N THR A 770 67.65 6.76 -36.09
CA THR A 770 68.64 6.07 -35.22
C THR A 770 69.47 7.22 -34.60
N GLY A 771 70.21 7.15 -33.49
CA GLY A 771 70.68 6.08 -32.61
C GLY A 771 72.08 6.44 -32.07
N ARG A 772 72.52 5.80 -30.96
CA ARG A 772 73.89 5.79 -30.38
C ARG A 772 74.49 7.06 -29.68
N TYR A 773 74.91 6.79 -28.44
CA TYR A 773 76.23 7.06 -27.81
C TYR A 773 76.48 8.25 -26.86
N SER A 774 77.07 7.90 -25.70
CA SER A 774 77.84 8.70 -24.73
C SER A 774 77.18 9.93 -24.07
N GLY A 775 77.41 10.22 -22.78
CA GLY A 775 78.16 9.49 -21.74
C GLY A 775 78.57 10.41 -20.57
N GLY A 776 79.20 9.86 -19.53
CA GLY A 776 79.90 10.65 -18.50
C GLY A 776 79.50 10.38 -17.04
N ARG A 777 80.48 10.46 -16.13
CA ARG A 777 80.32 10.32 -14.66
C ARG A 777 80.81 11.59 -13.95
N SER A 778 80.15 11.98 -12.86
CA SER A 778 80.73 12.41 -11.55
C SER A 778 79.56 12.70 -10.59
N SER A 779 79.47 12.20 -9.34
CA SER A 779 80.36 12.28 -8.17
C SER A 779 80.42 13.70 -7.58
N GLN A 780 80.38 13.96 -6.26
CA GLN A 780 80.67 13.18 -5.03
C GLN A 780 79.50 13.34 -3.99
N ARG A 781 79.30 12.53 -2.91
CA ARG A 781 80.09 12.31 -1.66
C ARG A 781 80.46 13.64 -0.94
N ARG A 782 80.49 13.80 0.40
CA ARG A 782 80.41 12.93 1.62
C ARG A 782 79.77 13.81 2.78
N SER A 783 79.71 13.55 4.10
CA SER A 783 80.18 12.52 5.07
C SER A 783 79.46 12.67 6.44
N ASP A 784 79.33 11.55 7.19
CA ASP A 784 79.94 11.18 8.50
C ASP A 784 80.20 12.29 9.57
N ASP A 785 80.31 12.11 10.90
CA ASP A 785 80.49 10.98 11.88
C ASP A 785 80.23 11.62 13.30
N ASP A 786 79.94 11.04 14.49
CA ASP A 786 79.37 9.79 15.06
C ASP A 786 79.18 10.03 16.62
N LYS A 787 78.59 9.09 17.39
CA LYS A 787 78.65 8.88 18.88
C LYS A 787 77.72 9.72 19.81
N GLY A 788 77.23 9.19 20.94
CA GLY A 788 77.20 7.78 21.42
C GLY A 788 77.09 7.59 22.95
N GLY A 789 76.38 6.52 23.40
CA GLY A 789 76.37 5.99 24.80
C GLY A 789 75.09 6.29 25.63
N HIS A 790 74.70 5.50 26.66
CA HIS A 790 75.24 4.21 27.13
C HIS A 790 74.30 3.44 28.11
N GLY A 791 74.12 2.11 27.93
CA GLY A 791 73.77 1.13 28.99
C GLY A 791 72.28 0.82 29.27
N GLY A 792 71.88 -0.41 29.66
CA GLY A 792 72.64 -1.68 29.70
C GLY A 792 71.96 -2.88 30.41
N ASN A 793 72.67 -4.02 30.40
CA ASN A 793 72.52 -5.24 31.24
C ASN A 793 71.57 -6.42 30.80
N ARG A 794 71.63 -7.53 31.56
CA ARG A 794 71.20 -8.93 31.24
C ARG A 794 70.55 -9.62 32.48
N SER A 795 70.11 -10.90 32.56
CA SER A 795 70.05 -12.10 31.68
C SER A 795 69.13 -13.20 32.29
N HIS A 796 68.69 -14.19 31.47
CA HIS A 796 68.09 -15.50 31.87
C HIS A 796 66.67 -15.45 32.51
N GLY A 797 65.87 -16.54 32.59
CA GLY A 797 65.98 -17.89 32.01
C GLY A 797 65.14 -18.98 32.76
N GLY A 798 64.80 -20.10 32.10
CA GLY A 798 63.99 -21.23 32.63
C GLY A 798 62.54 -21.24 32.09
N GLN A 799 61.89 -22.31 31.58
CA GLN A 799 61.85 -23.78 31.86
C GLN A 799 61.13 -24.15 33.17
N GLY A 800 60.16 -25.08 33.22
CA GLY A 800 59.42 -25.82 32.17
C GLY A 800 58.84 -27.18 32.63
N GLN A 801 58.08 -27.87 31.75
CA GLN A 801 57.65 -29.31 31.85
C GLN A 801 56.53 -29.64 32.90
N ARG A 802 55.70 -30.71 32.79
CA ARG A 802 55.59 -31.83 31.79
C ARG A 802 54.23 -32.59 31.83
N ARG A 803 53.95 -33.33 30.73
CA ARG A 803 53.03 -34.52 30.58
C ARG A 803 51.52 -34.21 30.63
N THR A 804 50.62 -34.97 29.98
CA THR A 804 50.67 -36.37 29.44
C THR A 804 50.07 -36.57 28.03
N ARG A 805 50.65 -37.51 27.24
CA ARG A 805 50.05 -38.59 26.37
C ARG A 805 48.80 -38.33 25.48
N ASN A 806 48.58 -39.02 24.33
CA ASN A 806 49.41 -39.75 23.36
C ASN A 806 48.52 -40.25 22.18
N GLY A 807 48.96 -40.13 20.92
CA GLY A 807 48.38 -40.84 19.74
C GLY A 807 46.93 -40.49 19.34
N ASP A 808 46.34 -41.04 18.28
CA ASP A 808 46.85 -41.71 17.05
C ASP A 808 45.63 -41.99 16.12
N SER A 809 45.69 -42.27 14.81
CA SER A 809 46.78 -42.41 13.83
C SER A 809 46.28 -42.12 12.39
N SER A 810 47.17 -41.84 11.43
CA SER A 810 46.86 -41.64 9.98
C SER A 810 46.53 -42.93 9.20
N HIS A 811 45.83 -42.82 8.04
CA HIS A 811 46.02 -43.50 6.72
C HIS A 811 44.83 -43.09 5.78
N SER A 812 45.02 -42.45 4.61
CA SER A 812 45.28 -43.01 3.24
C SER A 812 44.16 -43.90 2.69
N ALA A 813 43.69 -43.87 1.42
CA ALA A 813 43.94 -43.11 0.18
C ALA A 813 42.69 -43.33 -0.75
N GLY A 814 42.48 -42.81 -1.98
CA GLY A 814 43.22 -41.96 -2.92
C GLY A 814 42.88 -42.36 -4.39
N ARG A 815 43.26 -41.52 -5.38
CA ARG A 815 43.10 -41.67 -6.86
C ARG A 815 41.74 -41.27 -7.49
N GLY A 816 41.82 -40.37 -8.50
CA GLY A 816 40.93 -40.37 -9.68
C GLY A 816 41.68 -41.01 -10.88
N PRO A 817 41.49 -40.59 -12.16
CA PRO A 817 40.55 -39.60 -12.73
C PRO A 817 39.65 -40.20 -13.86
N GLY A 818 38.82 -39.39 -14.53
CA GLY A 818 38.03 -39.83 -15.69
C GLY A 818 37.49 -38.69 -16.57
N ARG A 819 37.15 -38.99 -17.83
CA ARG A 819 36.63 -38.03 -18.84
C ARG A 819 35.36 -38.56 -19.53
N SER A 820 34.54 -37.61 -20.00
CA SER A 820 33.73 -37.61 -21.24
C SER A 820 32.53 -38.55 -21.47
N ARG A 821 31.41 -37.92 -21.85
CA ARG A 821 30.43 -38.28 -22.90
C ARG A 821 29.53 -39.53 -22.75
N GLY A 822 28.26 -39.26 -22.40
CA GLY A 822 27.09 -39.53 -23.27
C GLY A 822 26.37 -40.89 -23.18
N GLY A 823 25.11 -40.93 -23.65
CA GLY A 823 24.43 -42.18 -24.07
C GLY A 823 23.20 -42.64 -23.28
N SER A 824 22.03 -42.04 -23.57
CA SER A 824 20.71 -42.68 -23.80
C SER A 824 20.26 -44.00 -23.10
N SER A 825 19.06 -43.90 -22.48
CA SER A 825 17.86 -44.78 -22.63
C SER A 825 17.72 -46.15 -21.95
N HIS A 826 16.44 -46.57 -21.83
CA HIS A 826 15.85 -47.79 -21.21
C HIS A 826 15.80 -47.80 -19.66
N GLY A 827 14.74 -48.28 -18.99
CA GLY A 827 13.39 -48.68 -19.45
C GLY A 827 12.85 -49.99 -18.84
N PHE A 828 12.03 -49.91 -17.79
CA PHE A 828 11.24 -50.99 -17.13
C PHE A 828 10.10 -50.33 -16.30
N GLY A 829 9.01 -50.99 -15.87
CA GLY A 829 8.55 -52.37 -16.10
C GLY A 829 7.58 -52.91 -15.01
N GLU A 830 6.27 -52.69 -15.20
CA GLU A 830 5.06 -53.44 -14.73
C GLU A 830 4.95 -54.19 -13.36
N VAL A 831 3.91 -53.78 -12.59
CA VAL A 831 2.85 -54.48 -11.76
C VAL A 831 3.10 -55.86 -11.05
N PRO A 832 2.38 -56.17 -9.93
CA PRO A 832 1.04 -56.81 -10.01
C PRO A 832 -0.01 -56.37 -8.94
N GLN A 833 -1.18 -57.04 -8.92
CA GLN A 833 -2.49 -56.64 -8.35
C GLN A 833 -2.86 -57.31 -6.99
N GLY A 834 -4.03 -57.00 -6.38
CA GLY A 834 -4.61 -57.85 -5.31
C GLY A 834 -5.97 -57.53 -4.63
N GLY A 835 -7.12 -57.57 -5.33
CA GLY A 835 -8.48 -57.84 -4.76
C GLY A 835 -9.17 -56.75 -3.89
N ALA A 836 -10.46 -56.84 -3.54
CA ALA A 836 -11.57 -57.71 -4.00
C ALA A 836 -12.97 -57.10 -3.63
N THR A 837 -14.05 -57.55 -4.28
CA THR A 837 -15.47 -57.18 -3.99
C THR A 837 -16.19 -58.28 -3.17
N PRO A 838 -17.40 -58.04 -2.60
CA PRO A 838 -18.69 -58.15 -3.32
C PRO A 838 -19.75 -57.10 -2.86
N GLU A 839 -21.04 -57.14 -3.22
CA GLU A 839 -21.83 -57.33 -4.45
C GLU A 839 -23.32 -57.48 -4.02
N LEU A 840 -24.28 -57.05 -4.85
CA LEU A 840 -25.71 -57.45 -4.90
C LEU A 840 -26.68 -57.21 -3.70
N TRP A 841 -27.73 -56.43 -3.98
CA TRP A 841 -29.12 -56.93 -3.93
C TRP A 841 -29.89 -56.44 -5.18
N ARG A 842 -31.05 -57.03 -5.51
CA ARG A 842 -31.78 -56.83 -6.79
C ARG A 842 -33.31 -56.79 -6.60
N GLY A 843 -33.99 -56.13 -7.55
CA GLY A 843 -35.46 -56.20 -7.77
C GLY A 843 -36.17 -54.86 -7.49
N SER A 844 -37.23 -54.48 -8.22
CA SER A 844 -37.87 -55.13 -9.38
C SER A 844 -38.85 -54.16 -10.10
N GLU A 845 -39.05 -54.35 -11.41
CA GLU A 845 -40.33 -54.38 -12.18
C GLU A 845 -41.58 -53.58 -11.70
N GLU A 846 -42.46 -52.97 -12.54
CA GLU A 846 -42.52 -52.70 -14.01
C GLU A 846 -43.83 -51.91 -14.34
N PHE A 847 -44.06 -51.43 -15.60
CA PHE A 847 -45.35 -50.93 -16.18
C PHE A 847 -46.02 -49.65 -15.56
N THR A 848 -46.77 -48.74 -16.24
CA THR A 848 -46.99 -48.40 -17.67
C THR A 848 -47.59 -46.97 -17.85
N ASP A 849 -47.66 -46.52 -19.12
CA ASP A 849 -48.61 -45.54 -19.72
C ASP A 849 -48.54 -44.02 -19.41
N GLY A 850 -48.39 -43.25 -20.49
CA GLY A 850 -48.97 -41.90 -20.67
C GLY A 850 -50.16 -41.99 -21.66
N PRO A 851 -50.37 -41.04 -22.60
CA PRO A 851 -49.84 -39.69 -22.73
C PRO A 851 -50.94 -38.61 -22.91
N ALA A 852 -50.58 -37.32 -22.96
CA ALA A 852 -51.33 -36.29 -23.70
C ALA A 852 -50.50 -35.01 -23.92
N GLU A 853 -50.30 -34.61 -25.18
CA GLU A 853 -49.77 -33.29 -25.54
C GLU A 853 -50.92 -32.27 -25.70
N LEU A 854 -50.64 -30.97 -25.55
CA LEU A 854 -50.71 -30.04 -26.71
C LEU A 854 -50.30 -28.59 -26.38
N SER A 855 -49.59 -27.99 -27.35
CA SER A 855 -49.30 -26.55 -27.50
C SER A 855 -50.55 -25.74 -27.93
N VAL A 856 -50.62 -24.39 -28.06
CA VAL A 856 -49.70 -23.40 -28.67
C VAL A 856 -49.92 -21.97 -28.08
N ARG A 857 -48.98 -21.04 -28.34
CA ARG A 857 -49.00 -19.57 -28.09
C ARG A 857 -49.98 -18.80 -29.05
N PRO A 858 -49.88 -17.47 -29.26
CA PRO A 858 -50.37 -16.35 -28.42
C PRO A 858 -51.32 -15.35 -29.14
N GLY A 859 -51.87 -14.34 -28.43
CA GLY A 859 -52.70 -13.26 -29.01
C GLY A 859 -52.20 -11.83 -28.70
N ARG A 860 -52.56 -10.81 -29.52
CA ARG A 860 -52.03 -9.42 -29.44
C ARG A 860 -52.99 -8.36 -30.05
N ARG A 861 -52.95 -7.11 -29.54
CA ARG A 861 -53.64 -5.85 -30.03
C ARG A 861 -55.16 -5.78 -29.73
N SER A 862 -55.88 -4.63 -29.66
CA SER A 862 -55.63 -3.17 -29.44
C SER A 862 -57.01 -2.43 -29.44
N GLY A 863 -57.27 -1.17 -29.02
CA GLY A 863 -56.48 -0.05 -28.46
C GLY A 863 -57.16 1.33 -28.76
N SER A 864 -56.53 2.47 -28.38
CA SER A 864 -56.94 3.89 -28.66
C SER A 864 -58.07 4.51 -27.78
N LYS A 865 -58.26 5.84 -27.58
CA LYS A 865 -57.61 7.09 -28.09
C LYS A 865 -58.02 8.39 -27.29
N ALA A 866 -57.16 9.43 -27.28
CA ALA A 866 -57.49 10.90 -27.20
C ALA A 866 -58.02 11.52 -25.85
N THR A 867 -57.84 12.81 -25.44
CA THR A 867 -57.04 14.00 -25.91
C THR A 867 -56.96 15.21 -24.92
N ARG A 868 -55.84 15.97 -24.96
CA ARG A 868 -55.63 17.47 -24.82
C ARG A 868 -55.53 18.22 -23.45
N HIS A 869 -54.61 19.20 -23.45
CA HIS A 869 -54.33 20.35 -22.54
C HIS A 869 -55.24 21.60 -22.84
N PRO A 870 -55.08 22.86 -22.29
CA PRO A 870 -54.05 23.44 -21.38
C PRO A 870 -54.51 24.45 -20.28
N SER A 871 -53.51 25.06 -19.59
CA SER A 871 -53.38 26.50 -19.18
C SER A 871 -53.46 26.95 -17.69
N THR A 872 -52.52 27.86 -17.37
CA THR A 872 -52.36 28.76 -16.20
C THR A 872 -53.08 30.12 -16.48
N PRO A 873 -53.23 31.16 -15.59
CA PRO A 873 -52.25 31.62 -14.57
C PRO A 873 -52.67 32.48 -13.31
N SER A 874 -51.79 32.49 -12.30
CA SER A 874 -51.31 33.67 -11.51
C SER A 874 -52.15 34.50 -10.47
N THR A 875 -51.41 35.02 -9.48
CA THR A 875 -51.58 36.26 -8.64
C THR A 875 -52.31 36.31 -7.27
N ARG A 876 -51.47 36.55 -6.23
CA ARG A 876 -51.53 37.60 -5.16
C ARG A 876 -52.38 37.50 -3.86
N THR A 877 -51.77 38.06 -2.81
CA THR A 877 -52.28 38.62 -1.50
C THR A 877 -52.89 37.66 -0.46
N GLY A 878 -52.67 37.83 0.85
CA GLY A 878 -51.70 38.70 1.57
C GLY A 878 -52.03 38.98 3.06
N SER A 879 -51.00 39.33 3.88
CA SER A 879 -51.03 39.83 5.30
C SER A 879 -51.48 38.86 6.42
N GLY A 880 -51.00 38.97 7.67
CA GLY A 880 -49.92 39.83 8.22
C GLY A 880 -49.77 39.84 9.77
N TYR A 881 -48.83 40.66 10.27
CA TYR A 881 -48.45 41.02 11.67
C TYR A 881 -47.55 40.04 12.45
N GLY A 882 -46.49 40.47 13.18
CA GLY A 882 -45.86 41.81 13.39
C GLY A 882 -44.83 41.76 14.57
N GLU A 883 -43.91 42.71 14.85
CA GLU A 883 -43.53 44.00 14.20
C GLU A 883 -42.06 44.00 13.68
N GLY A 884 -40.99 44.66 14.16
CA GLY A 884 -40.70 45.70 15.21
C GLY A 884 -39.23 45.57 15.72
N LEU A 885 -38.39 46.58 16.03
CA LEU A 885 -38.42 48.06 15.95
C LEU A 885 -37.01 48.65 15.64
N THR A 886 -36.93 49.70 14.80
CA THR A 886 -35.91 50.80 14.73
C THR A 886 -34.40 50.50 14.54
N GLY A 887 -33.60 51.33 13.83
CA GLY A 887 -33.91 52.51 12.98
C GLY A 887 -32.72 53.48 12.73
N GLY A 888 -32.70 54.18 11.58
CA GLY A 888 -31.75 55.26 11.22
C GLY A 888 -30.57 54.83 10.33
N VAL A 889 -30.40 55.15 9.03
CA VAL A 889 -30.74 56.29 8.13
C VAL A 889 -29.73 57.46 8.13
N ARG A 890 -28.89 57.56 7.08
CA ARG A 890 -28.78 58.77 6.22
C ARG A 890 -28.11 58.52 4.86
N LYS A 891 -28.40 59.41 3.90
CA LYS A 891 -28.13 59.27 2.45
C LYS A 891 -26.77 59.87 2.03
N GLY A 892 -26.12 59.27 1.03
CA GLY A 892 -24.88 59.78 0.40
C GLY A 892 -25.12 60.82 -0.72
N SER A 893 -24.12 61.01 -1.60
CA SER A 893 -24.23 61.85 -2.82
C SER A 893 -23.37 61.30 -3.98
N LYS A 894 -23.25 62.02 -5.11
CA LYS A 894 -22.82 61.47 -6.43
C LYS A 894 -21.63 62.21 -7.07
N ARG A 895 -20.98 61.53 -8.04
CA ARG A 895 -20.00 62.01 -9.07
C ARG A 895 -18.54 62.12 -8.54
N ARG A 896 -17.49 62.05 -9.39
CA ARG A 896 -17.38 62.23 -10.86
C ARG A 896 -16.38 61.25 -11.52
N ARG A 897 -16.07 61.42 -12.82
CA ARG A 897 -15.27 60.50 -13.67
C ARG A 897 -13.76 60.80 -13.66
N ARG A 898 -12.93 59.75 -13.86
CA ARG A 898 -11.72 59.57 -14.75
C ARG A 898 -10.74 60.75 -15.04
N PRO A 899 -9.47 60.48 -15.43
CA PRO A 899 -8.61 59.31 -15.16
C PRO A 899 -7.10 59.66 -14.95
N ASN A 900 -6.23 58.64 -14.99
CA ASN A 900 -4.78 58.66 -15.27
C ASN A 900 -3.84 59.48 -14.35
N SER A 901 -3.04 58.75 -13.58
CA SER A 901 -1.56 58.77 -13.69
C SER A 901 -1.07 57.33 -13.58
#